data_AF-A0A0B2WXZ5-F1
#
_entry.id   AF-A0A0B2WXZ5-F1
#
_cell.length_a   1.000
_cell.length_b   1.000
_cell.length_c   1.000
_cell.angle_alpha   90.00
_cell.angle_beta   90.00
_cell.angle_gamma   90.00
#
_symmetry.space_group_name_H-M   'P 1'
#
loop_
_entity.id
_entity.type
_entity.pdbx_description
1 polymer ?
#
loop_
_entity_poly.entity_id
_entity_poly.type
_entity_poly.pdbx_seq_one_letter_code
_entity_poly.pdbx_strand_id
1 'polypeptide(L)'
;MAHLAAGLEPPQQVQASLNAAWKGVASVHAEVSLIRIPTIGVRRQRLGELLSELQFLCGLLNCIFCLSLHLSTQDQQAVDGFFNYAILDSIARVVENILDTAATAPDDELVTMTVNVRFYRDLVSQIATFAAYNLSVLHQTLLIGHPIPPSTSKIPTVDDLGPTLEKWLRLLNSRHYDRTILEWASERGLVQARRELDPEYQRAATGWAKFASTSWEFIEPFVRQLFAMPATNNFTQWAIEHARSSWPYVYGFDAPTAQPVVTLVNDISLGKVTPLHYAAMLGLSDLVKYLLLGSQTINLVNANGCFGTPLFCALVGPRVLLFGTQPSSWGYLVVSMEPADAALIKELLARGASGDFSFSMPDVENPIQLTHVAFVAATILEDPDIFTMAAEARTPLQEDFTLMLISSSVFEEKADSNPAVMSKLVTAAFDRAMVMADDSLPWEDDVVCGAIWKFMNVECLGFDTEQKVTLPFISDGDFASVVRQCVIDDRAIIHGRPVYLERLMQDRRFDPNLLAREGTDEEGTILHLAVSGRHELVLHELYLANADFGARDAQGRTPLMVIESVAVLRALVRQYKVSTTAKNNDGQNIWHLAAATNDASLLKWLCANDPDKPANINVISNAGRTPLAEALLCFSILSDRQHKPTPTAAKTLLDEELVDVKLGTSNLPMSMAEITAQWTDSELAAKLVAAGVAI
;
A
#
# COMPACT_ATOMS: atom_id res chain seq x y z
N MET A 1 35.89 8.21 -41.66
CA MET A 1 35.05 9.03 -42.55
C MET A 1 35.90 9.85 -43.50
N ALA A 2 36.35 9.25 -44.61
CA ALA A 2 36.79 9.96 -45.81
C ALA A 2 36.96 8.89 -46.91
N HIS A 3 36.29 9.07 -48.04
CA HIS A 3 36.23 8.19 -49.21
C HIS A 3 35.33 6.95 -49.10
N LEU A 4 34.02 7.18 -49.14
CA LEU A 4 33.04 6.50 -50.00
C LEU A 4 31.66 7.19 -49.76
N ALA A 5 30.87 7.38 -50.82
CA ALA A 5 29.60 8.12 -50.89
C ALA A 5 29.69 9.65 -51.07
N ALA A 6 30.21 10.07 -52.22
CA ALA A 6 29.79 11.34 -52.82
C ALA A 6 28.58 11.05 -53.72
N GLY A 7 27.39 11.53 -53.34
CA GLY A 7 26.26 11.66 -54.27
C GLY A 7 24.94 10.95 -53.96
N LEU A 8 24.68 10.47 -52.74
CA LEU A 8 23.36 9.97 -52.35
C LEU A 8 22.95 10.59 -51.01
N GLU A 9 22.10 11.62 -51.07
CA GLU A 9 21.49 12.20 -49.88
C GLU A 9 20.25 11.39 -49.47
N PRO A 10 20.11 11.02 -48.18
CA PRO A 10 18.92 10.34 -47.67
C PRO A 10 17.69 11.28 -47.73
N PRO A 11 16.45 10.75 -47.59
CA PRO A 11 15.25 11.59 -47.65
C PRO A 11 15.31 12.72 -46.63
N GLN A 12 15.16 13.96 -47.11
CA GLN A 12 15.38 15.20 -46.35
C GLN A 12 14.62 15.24 -45.02
N GLN A 13 13.45 14.59 -44.95
CA GLN A 13 12.58 14.53 -43.78
C GLN A 13 13.06 13.57 -42.68
N VAL A 14 13.72 12.44 -43.02
CA VAL A 14 14.35 11.56 -42.02
C VAL A 14 15.54 12.28 -41.39
N GLN A 15 16.32 12.97 -42.21
CA GLN A 15 17.46 13.76 -41.76
C GLN A 15 17.01 14.98 -40.93
N ALA A 16 15.92 15.65 -41.32
CA ALA A 16 15.32 16.73 -40.54
C ALA A 16 14.83 16.24 -39.17
N SER A 17 14.13 15.10 -39.13
CA SER A 17 13.62 14.51 -37.88
C SER A 17 14.73 14.03 -36.97
N LEU A 18 15.76 13.39 -37.51
CA LEU A 18 16.93 12.97 -36.75
C LEU A 18 17.69 14.19 -36.21
N ASN A 19 17.89 15.23 -37.04
CA ASN A 19 18.53 16.47 -36.60
C ASN A 19 17.72 17.19 -35.52
N ALA A 20 16.39 17.22 -35.64
CA ALA A 20 15.49 17.77 -34.62
C ALA A 20 15.60 16.96 -33.32
N ALA A 21 15.50 15.62 -33.40
CA ALA A 21 15.69 14.70 -32.28
C ALA A 21 17.02 14.93 -31.54
N TRP A 22 18.14 15.01 -32.29
CA TRP A 22 19.47 15.27 -31.74
C TRP A 22 19.59 16.63 -31.05
N LYS A 23 19.01 17.68 -31.66
CA LYS A 23 18.94 19.01 -31.04
C LYS A 23 18.10 18.94 -29.75
N GLY A 24 16.97 18.24 -29.77
CA GLY A 24 16.12 17.89 -28.62
C GLY A 24 16.91 17.36 -27.44
N VAL A 25 17.62 16.27 -27.67
CA VAL A 25 18.49 15.63 -26.69
C VAL A 25 19.55 16.60 -26.16
N ALA A 26 20.22 17.36 -27.04
CA ALA A 26 21.26 18.29 -26.63
C ALA A 26 20.73 19.43 -25.75
N SER A 27 19.54 19.96 -26.05
CA SER A 27 18.88 21.01 -25.25
C SER A 27 18.49 20.49 -23.87
N VAL A 28 17.71 19.40 -23.81
CA VAL A 28 17.25 18.84 -22.53
C VAL A 28 18.44 18.34 -21.68
N HIS A 29 19.49 17.79 -22.31
CA HIS A 29 20.73 17.42 -21.61
C HIS A 29 21.46 18.63 -21.01
N ALA A 30 21.51 19.76 -21.72
CA ALA A 30 22.08 21.00 -21.21
C ALA A 30 21.29 21.51 -20.00
N GLU A 31 19.96 21.47 -20.04
CA GLU A 31 19.08 21.85 -18.92
C GLU A 31 19.28 20.92 -17.70
N VAL A 32 19.32 19.60 -17.90
CA VAL A 32 19.60 18.62 -16.82
C VAL A 32 20.99 18.84 -16.18
N SER A 33 21.96 19.32 -16.97
CA SER A 33 23.34 19.57 -16.54
C SER A 33 23.53 20.94 -15.84
N LEU A 34 22.70 21.93 -16.17
CA LEU A 34 22.72 23.27 -15.58
C LEU A 34 22.04 23.32 -14.19
N ILE A 35 21.17 22.36 -13.87
CA ILE A 35 20.58 22.19 -12.54
C ILE A 35 21.65 21.65 -11.57
N ARG A 36 22.42 22.55 -10.94
CA ARG A 36 23.31 22.24 -9.81
C ARG A 36 22.49 22.15 -8.50
N ILE A 37 22.44 20.97 -7.90
CA ILE A 37 21.73 20.64 -6.64
C ILE A 37 22.15 21.62 -5.52
N PRO A 38 21.21 22.33 -4.84
CA PRO A 38 20.39 21.72 -3.80
C PRO A 38 18.92 22.19 -3.74
N THR A 39 18.24 22.32 -4.88
CA THR A 39 16.79 22.53 -4.90
C THR A 39 16.12 21.69 -5.99
N ILE A 40 15.26 20.77 -5.54
CA ILE A 40 14.15 20.08 -6.25
C ILE A 40 14.56 18.89 -7.13
N GLY A 41 14.40 17.68 -6.57
CA GLY A 41 14.63 16.40 -7.26
C GLY A 41 13.61 16.08 -8.36
N VAL A 42 12.35 16.54 -8.22
CA VAL A 42 11.24 16.19 -9.11
C VAL A 42 11.43 16.73 -10.53
N ARG A 43 11.79 18.01 -10.70
CA ARG A 43 11.96 18.62 -12.03
C ARG A 43 13.18 18.05 -12.77
N ARG A 44 14.28 17.80 -12.05
CA ARG A 44 15.48 17.18 -12.62
C ARG A 44 15.20 15.73 -13.04
N GLN A 45 14.43 14.99 -12.25
CA GLN A 45 13.98 13.64 -12.59
C GLN A 45 13.07 13.64 -13.82
N ARG A 46 12.05 14.51 -13.86
CA ARG A 46 11.12 14.65 -15.01
C ARG A 46 11.85 15.02 -16.30
N LEU A 47 12.80 15.96 -16.24
CA LEU A 47 13.68 16.29 -17.38
C LEU A 47 14.63 15.13 -17.74
N GLY A 48 15.09 14.36 -16.76
CA GLY A 48 15.93 13.17 -16.98
C GLY A 48 15.17 12.01 -17.65
N GLU A 49 13.91 11.80 -17.29
CA GLU A 49 13.00 10.85 -17.94
C GLU A 49 12.71 11.28 -19.38
N LEU A 50 12.33 12.54 -19.58
CA LEU A 50 12.13 13.12 -20.91
C LEU A 50 13.39 12.98 -21.78
N LEU A 51 14.56 13.27 -21.20
CA LEU A 51 15.85 13.12 -21.88
C LEU A 51 16.12 11.67 -22.30
N SER A 52 15.86 10.71 -21.42
CA SER A 52 16.06 9.28 -21.70
C SER A 52 15.16 8.83 -22.85
N GLU A 53 13.89 9.23 -22.83
CA GLU A 53 12.94 8.90 -23.89
C GLU A 53 13.31 9.53 -25.23
N LEU A 54 13.78 10.78 -25.22
CA LEU A 54 14.30 11.45 -26.42
C LEU A 54 15.56 10.76 -26.96
N GLN A 55 16.45 10.28 -26.09
CA GLN A 55 17.65 9.52 -26.49
C GLN A 55 17.27 8.18 -27.15
N PHE A 56 16.27 7.47 -26.61
CA PHE A 56 15.75 6.25 -27.24
C PHE A 56 15.12 6.53 -28.61
N LEU A 57 14.30 7.57 -28.71
CA LEU A 57 13.70 8.01 -29.97
C LEU A 57 14.79 8.39 -31.00
N CYS A 58 15.82 9.13 -30.58
CA CYS A 58 17.01 9.45 -31.40
C CYS A 58 17.73 8.21 -31.91
N GLY A 59 18.00 7.24 -31.03
CA GLY A 59 18.66 5.99 -31.39
C GLY A 59 17.89 5.24 -32.46
N LEU A 60 16.57 5.12 -32.30
CA LEU A 60 15.69 4.45 -33.26
C LEU A 60 15.60 5.20 -34.61
N LEU A 61 15.49 6.53 -34.60
CA LEU A 61 15.53 7.35 -35.81
C LEU A 61 16.89 7.23 -36.53
N ASN A 62 17.99 7.13 -35.78
CA ASN A 62 19.33 6.93 -36.33
C ASN A 62 19.47 5.54 -36.95
N CYS A 63 18.88 4.50 -36.35
CA CYS A 63 18.81 3.17 -36.96
C CYS A 63 18.06 3.22 -38.30
N ILE A 64 16.91 3.91 -38.36
CA ILE A 64 16.15 4.10 -39.61
C ILE A 64 16.97 4.87 -40.66
N PHE A 65 17.71 5.90 -40.24
CA PHE A 65 18.60 6.67 -41.12
C PHE A 65 19.78 5.85 -41.65
N CYS A 66 20.43 5.05 -40.80
CA CYS A 66 21.50 4.16 -41.24
C CYS A 66 20.98 3.08 -42.19
N LEU A 67 19.79 2.55 -41.95
CA LEU A 67 19.11 1.62 -42.85
C LEU A 67 18.82 2.29 -44.20
N SER A 68 18.32 3.53 -44.23
CA SER A 68 18.04 4.24 -45.49
C SER A 68 19.30 4.57 -46.30
N LEU A 69 20.42 4.90 -45.64
CA LEU A 69 21.72 5.09 -46.29
C LEU A 69 22.32 3.78 -46.82
N HIS A 70 22.19 2.68 -46.08
CA HIS A 70 22.68 1.39 -46.55
C HIS A 70 21.96 0.95 -47.84
N LEU A 71 20.66 1.22 -47.92
CA LEU A 71 19.83 0.93 -49.09
C LEU A 71 20.15 1.84 -50.28
N SER A 72 20.45 3.13 -50.05
CA SER A 72 20.83 4.04 -51.13
C SER A 72 22.19 3.70 -51.73
N THR A 73 23.15 3.19 -50.94
CA THR A 73 24.47 2.80 -51.46
C THR A 73 24.48 1.56 -52.37
N GLN A 74 23.39 0.78 -52.40
CA GLN A 74 23.28 -0.43 -53.23
C GLN A 74 22.56 -0.20 -54.58
N ASP A 75 21.93 0.97 -54.80
CA ASP A 75 21.22 1.26 -56.05
C ASP A 75 21.42 2.73 -56.51
N GLN A 76 21.82 2.94 -57.76
CA GLN A 76 22.18 4.27 -58.30
C GLN A 76 20.97 5.09 -58.80
N GLN A 77 19.74 4.64 -58.59
CA GLN A 77 18.54 5.41 -58.92
C GLN A 77 17.82 5.83 -57.64
N ALA A 78 17.78 7.15 -57.40
CA ALA A 78 17.06 7.77 -56.31
C ALA A 78 15.57 7.43 -56.41
N VAL A 79 15.07 6.60 -55.49
CA VAL A 79 13.64 6.30 -55.36
C VAL A 79 13.08 7.14 -54.21
N ASP A 80 12.50 8.28 -54.55
CA ASP A 80 11.59 9.00 -53.67
C ASP A 80 10.35 8.11 -53.42
N GLY A 81 10.03 7.82 -52.14
CA GLY A 81 8.66 7.44 -51.79
C GLY A 81 8.41 6.33 -50.76
N PHE A 82 9.38 5.87 -49.97
CA PHE A 82 9.16 4.72 -49.07
C PHE A 82 8.95 5.01 -47.58
N PHE A 83 8.99 6.26 -47.13
CA PHE A 83 8.65 6.62 -45.76
C PHE A 83 7.50 7.62 -45.74
N ASN A 84 6.45 7.38 -44.95
CA ASN A 84 5.40 8.38 -44.77
C ASN A 84 5.96 9.55 -43.95
N TYR A 85 6.35 10.57 -44.68
CA TYR A 85 7.06 11.73 -44.16
C TYR A 85 6.23 12.58 -43.19
N ALA A 86 4.91 12.41 -43.15
CA ALA A 86 4.05 13.15 -42.23
C ALA A 86 4.28 12.79 -40.74
N ILE A 87 4.60 11.52 -40.44
CA ILE A 87 4.91 11.08 -39.06
C ILE A 87 6.27 11.63 -38.63
N LEU A 88 7.25 11.61 -39.53
CA LEU A 88 8.57 12.18 -39.33
C LEU A 88 8.50 13.70 -39.12
N ASP A 89 7.74 14.41 -39.95
CA ASP A 89 7.48 15.85 -39.75
C ASP A 89 6.76 16.14 -38.43
N SER A 90 5.86 15.26 -37.98
CA SER A 90 5.19 15.39 -36.68
C SER A 90 6.16 15.17 -35.52
N ILE A 91 7.06 14.20 -35.63
CA ILE A 91 8.14 13.98 -34.66
C ILE A 91 9.08 15.18 -34.62
N ALA A 92 9.48 15.70 -35.78
CA ALA A 92 10.33 16.88 -35.89
C ALA A 92 9.69 18.08 -35.18
N ARG A 93 8.40 18.36 -35.43
CA ARG A 93 7.66 19.45 -34.78
C ARG A 93 7.49 19.24 -33.27
N VAL A 94 7.23 18.01 -32.83
CA VAL A 94 7.09 17.70 -31.40
C VAL A 94 8.43 17.88 -30.69
N VAL A 95 9.54 17.43 -31.28
CA VAL A 95 10.86 17.67 -30.70
C VAL A 95 11.26 19.14 -30.77
N GLU A 96 10.94 19.88 -31.84
CA GLU A 96 11.13 21.33 -31.93
C GLU A 96 10.33 22.09 -30.86
N ASN A 97 9.11 21.66 -30.57
CA ASN A 97 8.33 22.22 -29.48
C ASN A 97 9.01 21.94 -28.12
N ILE A 98 9.46 20.71 -27.87
CA ILE A 98 10.17 20.34 -26.64
C ILE A 98 11.49 21.13 -26.51
N LEU A 99 12.21 21.34 -27.62
CA LEU A 99 13.42 22.16 -27.69
C LEU A 99 13.19 23.59 -27.20
N ASP A 100 12.08 24.19 -27.63
CA ASP A 100 11.78 25.60 -27.39
C ASP A 100 11.13 25.85 -26.02
N THR A 101 10.47 24.84 -25.44
CA THR A 101 9.59 25.03 -24.27
C THR A 101 10.01 24.24 -23.02
N ALA A 102 10.79 23.15 -23.12
CA ALA A 102 11.08 22.29 -21.96
C ALA A 102 11.80 22.99 -20.80
N ALA A 103 12.63 24.01 -21.07
CA ALA A 103 13.33 24.75 -20.03
C ALA A 103 12.36 25.53 -19.12
N THR A 104 11.30 26.09 -19.70
CA THR A 104 10.34 27.00 -19.03
C THR A 104 8.97 26.38 -18.76
N ALA A 105 8.71 25.18 -19.28
CA ALA A 105 7.43 24.47 -19.14
C ALA A 105 7.15 24.09 -17.67
N PRO A 106 5.90 24.24 -17.17
CA PRO A 106 5.48 23.67 -15.89
C PRO A 106 5.63 22.14 -15.89
N ASP A 107 5.72 21.55 -14.70
CA ASP A 107 6.06 20.12 -14.60
C ASP A 107 4.99 19.17 -15.20
N ASP A 108 3.71 19.53 -15.15
CA ASP A 108 2.63 18.73 -15.77
C ASP A 108 2.76 18.70 -17.30
N GLU A 109 3.29 19.79 -17.87
CA GLU A 109 3.58 19.88 -19.30
C GLU A 109 4.81 19.02 -19.66
N LEU A 110 5.81 18.93 -18.77
CA LEU A 110 6.94 17.99 -18.93
C LEU A 110 6.50 16.52 -18.90
N VAL A 111 5.54 16.15 -18.04
CA VAL A 111 4.96 14.80 -18.04
C VAL A 111 4.23 14.51 -19.35
N THR A 112 3.45 15.48 -19.83
CA THR A 112 2.73 15.38 -21.10
C THR A 112 3.70 15.24 -22.29
N MET A 113 4.81 15.99 -22.27
CA MET A 113 5.89 15.86 -23.26
C MET A 113 6.51 14.46 -23.22
N THR A 114 6.80 13.90 -22.04
CA THR A 114 7.37 12.55 -21.90
C THR A 114 6.43 11.48 -22.44
N VAL A 115 5.13 11.57 -22.15
CA VAL A 115 4.12 10.64 -22.70
C VAL A 115 4.05 10.73 -24.22
N ASN A 116 4.09 11.95 -24.78
CA ASN A 116 4.12 12.15 -26.22
C ASN A 116 5.40 11.56 -26.86
N VAL A 117 6.57 11.78 -26.26
CA VAL A 117 7.83 11.19 -26.75
C VAL A 117 7.80 9.67 -26.66
N ARG A 118 7.25 9.07 -25.60
CA ARG A 118 7.05 7.61 -25.49
C ARG A 118 6.15 7.07 -26.59
N PHE A 119 5.04 7.74 -26.88
CA PHE A 119 4.15 7.37 -27.98
C PHE A 119 4.90 7.35 -29.32
N TYR A 120 5.67 8.41 -29.62
CA TYR A 120 6.46 8.45 -30.86
C TYR A 120 7.63 7.46 -30.86
N ARG A 121 8.28 7.21 -29.72
CA ARG A 121 9.31 6.18 -29.58
C ARG A 121 8.73 4.80 -29.91
N ASP A 122 7.59 4.46 -29.35
CA ASP A 122 6.95 3.15 -29.57
C ASP A 122 6.50 3.00 -31.02
N LEU A 123 6.00 4.08 -31.63
CA LEU A 123 5.64 4.13 -33.04
C LEU A 123 6.88 3.96 -33.95
N VAL A 124 7.97 4.68 -33.67
CA VAL A 124 9.23 4.59 -34.44
C VAL A 124 9.91 3.24 -34.23
N SER A 125 9.83 2.65 -33.04
CA SER A 125 10.32 1.29 -32.75
C SER A 125 9.59 0.25 -33.59
N GLN A 126 8.26 0.38 -33.70
CA GLN A 126 7.43 -0.45 -34.57
C GLN A 126 7.83 -0.28 -36.04
N ILE A 127 8.08 0.96 -36.50
CA ILE A 127 8.53 1.25 -37.87
C ILE A 127 9.95 0.69 -38.13
N ALA A 128 10.89 0.83 -37.20
CA ALA A 128 12.25 0.32 -37.32
C ALA A 128 12.27 -1.22 -37.38
N THR A 129 11.43 -1.85 -36.54
CA THR A 129 11.25 -3.30 -36.56
C THR A 129 10.57 -3.74 -37.86
N PHE A 130 9.63 -2.97 -38.39
CA PHE A 130 9.01 -3.24 -39.68
C PHE A 130 10.01 -3.15 -40.85
N ALA A 131 10.91 -2.17 -40.83
CA ALA A 131 11.91 -1.94 -41.89
C ALA A 131 13.07 -2.96 -41.86
N ALA A 132 13.52 -3.36 -40.68
CA ALA A 132 14.61 -4.34 -40.52
C ALA A 132 14.24 -5.76 -40.99
N TYR A 133 12.96 -6.13 -40.91
CA TYR A 133 12.49 -7.47 -41.27
C TYR A 133 12.07 -7.63 -42.74
N ASN A 134 12.10 -6.57 -43.56
CA ASN A 134 11.69 -6.61 -44.97
C ASN A 134 12.86 -6.40 -45.95
N LEU A 135 14.09 -6.70 -45.54
CA LEU A 135 15.29 -6.47 -46.37
C LEU A 135 15.24 -7.23 -47.70
N SER A 136 14.66 -8.43 -47.75
CA SER A 136 14.60 -9.29 -48.95
C SER A 136 13.60 -8.79 -50.00
N VAL A 137 12.42 -8.32 -49.58
CA VAL A 137 11.40 -7.76 -50.48
C VAL A 137 11.82 -6.38 -50.99
N LEU A 138 12.43 -5.56 -50.14
CA LEU A 138 12.97 -4.27 -50.56
C LEU A 138 14.10 -4.45 -51.60
N HIS A 139 14.98 -5.43 -51.38
CA HIS A 139 16.06 -5.79 -52.31
C HIS A 139 15.55 -6.36 -53.64
N GLN A 140 14.48 -7.18 -53.64
CA GLN A 140 13.88 -7.72 -54.88
C GLN A 140 13.03 -6.72 -55.66
N THR A 141 12.36 -5.77 -54.98
CA THR A 141 11.47 -4.79 -55.63
C THR A 141 12.24 -3.70 -56.37
N LEU A 142 13.43 -3.33 -55.86
CA LEU A 142 14.32 -2.35 -56.47
C LEU A 142 15.01 -2.89 -57.74
N LEU A 143 15.34 -4.19 -57.79
CA LEU A 143 15.99 -4.82 -58.95
C LEU A 143 15.11 -4.92 -60.21
N ILE A 144 13.78 -4.83 -60.12
CA ILE A 144 12.87 -5.16 -61.24
C ILE A 144 12.00 -3.98 -61.70
N GLY A 145 12.02 -2.82 -61.03
CA GLY A 145 11.40 -1.60 -61.57
C GLY A 145 9.88 -1.71 -61.87
N HIS A 146 9.17 -2.64 -61.25
CA HIS A 146 7.71 -2.70 -61.35
C HIS A 146 7.05 -1.84 -60.25
N PRO A 147 6.00 -1.07 -60.59
CA PRO A 147 5.24 -0.34 -59.57
C PRO A 147 4.60 -1.34 -58.61
N ILE A 148 4.64 -0.97 -57.33
CA ILE A 148 4.04 -1.68 -56.20
C ILE A 148 2.62 -2.14 -56.58
N PRO A 149 2.24 -3.41 -56.35
CA PRO A 149 0.85 -3.81 -56.51
C PRO A 149 -0.02 -2.94 -55.59
N PRO A 150 -1.11 -2.33 -56.08
CA PRO A 150 -1.83 -1.25 -55.40
C PRO A 150 -2.69 -1.71 -54.19
N SER A 151 -2.23 -2.70 -53.42
CA SER A 151 -2.98 -3.28 -52.30
C SER A 151 -2.23 -3.35 -50.95
N THR A 152 -1.08 -2.67 -50.82
CA THR A 152 -0.29 -2.69 -49.57
C THR A 152 0.25 -1.32 -49.16
N SER A 153 -0.51 -0.24 -49.38
CA SER A 153 -0.09 1.10 -48.98
C SER A 153 -1.24 2.00 -48.51
N LYS A 154 -1.78 1.71 -47.33
CA LYS A 154 -2.25 2.76 -46.43
C LYS A 154 -1.84 2.40 -45.01
N ILE A 155 -1.06 3.29 -44.40
CA ILE A 155 -0.93 3.36 -42.94
C ILE A 155 -2.36 3.56 -42.43
N PRO A 156 -2.82 2.80 -41.42
CA PRO A 156 -4.18 2.95 -40.93
C PRO A 156 -4.37 4.38 -40.46
N THR A 157 -5.19 5.11 -41.19
CA THR A 157 -5.81 6.34 -40.69
C THR A 157 -6.90 5.93 -39.69
N VAL A 158 -7.38 6.86 -38.85
CA VAL A 158 -8.45 6.60 -37.86
C VAL A 158 -9.70 5.97 -38.52
N ASP A 159 -9.89 6.17 -39.84
CA ASP A 159 -10.98 5.58 -40.63
C ASP A 159 -10.74 4.12 -41.11
N ASP A 160 -9.49 3.61 -41.10
CA ASP A 160 -9.12 2.26 -41.57
C ASP A 160 -8.76 1.28 -40.41
N LEU A 161 -8.83 1.73 -39.16
CA LEU A 161 -8.43 0.94 -37.99
C LEU A 161 -9.29 -0.31 -37.83
N GLY A 162 -10.63 -0.17 -37.82
CA GLY A 162 -11.56 -1.30 -37.70
C GLY A 162 -11.31 -2.41 -38.73
N PRO A 163 -11.34 -2.11 -40.05
CA PRO A 163 -11.04 -3.09 -41.11
C PRO A 163 -9.66 -3.74 -40.98
N THR A 164 -8.66 -3.00 -40.52
CA THR A 164 -7.30 -3.54 -40.30
C THR A 164 -7.29 -4.55 -39.15
N LEU A 165 -7.95 -4.22 -38.03
CA LEU A 165 -8.06 -5.11 -36.88
C LEU A 165 -8.86 -6.37 -37.23
N GLU A 166 -9.95 -6.23 -37.99
CA GLU A 166 -10.69 -7.37 -38.53
C GLU A 166 -9.80 -8.25 -39.42
N LYS A 167 -9.03 -7.67 -40.35
CA LYS A 167 -8.09 -8.42 -41.20
C LYS A 167 -7.11 -9.22 -40.35
N TRP A 168 -6.52 -8.59 -39.34
CA TRP A 168 -5.60 -9.25 -38.41
C TRP A 168 -6.26 -10.38 -37.64
N LEU A 169 -7.45 -10.18 -37.09
CA LEU A 169 -8.14 -11.23 -36.33
C LEU A 169 -8.65 -12.36 -37.23
N ARG A 170 -9.03 -12.09 -38.48
CA ARG A 170 -9.32 -13.13 -39.48
C ARG A 170 -8.09 -13.95 -39.82
N LEU A 171 -6.92 -13.31 -39.91
CA LEU A 171 -5.65 -13.98 -40.14
C LEU A 171 -5.30 -14.90 -38.96
N LEU A 172 -5.43 -14.41 -37.72
CA LEU A 172 -5.20 -15.20 -36.50
C LEU A 172 -6.20 -16.36 -36.33
N ASN A 173 -7.44 -16.20 -36.79
CA ASN A 173 -8.46 -17.24 -36.80
C ASN A 173 -8.43 -18.14 -38.05
N SER A 174 -7.46 -17.96 -38.95
CA SER A 174 -7.41 -18.70 -40.21
C SER A 174 -7.15 -20.18 -39.96
N ARG A 175 -7.93 -21.05 -40.64
CA ARG A 175 -7.70 -22.51 -40.69
C ARG A 175 -6.28 -22.90 -41.13
N HIS A 176 -5.55 -21.99 -41.78
CA HIS A 176 -4.17 -22.23 -42.18
C HIS A 176 -3.23 -22.41 -40.97
N TYR A 177 -3.54 -21.75 -39.85
CA TYR A 177 -2.74 -21.80 -38.62
C TYR A 177 -3.37 -22.65 -37.52
N ASP A 178 -4.54 -23.25 -37.77
CA ASP A 178 -5.24 -24.15 -36.85
C ASP A 178 -4.53 -25.51 -36.76
N ARG A 179 -3.44 -25.55 -36.00
CA ARG A 179 -2.63 -26.76 -35.79
C ARG A 179 -2.06 -26.83 -34.39
N THR A 180 -1.84 -28.06 -33.92
CA THR A 180 -1.07 -28.30 -32.71
C THR A 180 0.38 -27.83 -32.88
N ILE A 181 0.99 -27.45 -31.77
CA ILE A 181 2.41 -27.08 -31.74
C ILE A 181 3.25 -28.34 -31.89
N LEU A 182 4.30 -28.25 -32.71
CA LEU A 182 5.20 -29.37 -32.97
C LEU A 182 6.35 -29.41 -31.97
N GLU A 183 7.13 -30.49 -32.04
CA GLU A 183 8.45 -30.59 -31.40
C GLU A 183 9.33 -29.37 -31.72
N TRP A 184 10.13 -28.94 -30.74
CA TRP A 184 10.85 -27.67 -30.74
C TRP A 184 11.61 -27.35 -32.04
N ALA A 185 12.36 -28.33 -32.58
CA ALA A 185 13.15 -28.16 -33.79
C ALA A 185 12.28 -27.98 -35.05
N SER A 186 11.17 -28.73 -35.15
CA SER A 186 10.22 -28.61 -36.26
C SER A 186 9.43 -27.31 -36.17
N GLU A 187 9.05 -26.90 -34.96
CA GLU A 187 8.37 -25.63 -34.71
C GLU A 187 9.24 -24.44 -35.09
N ARG A 188 10.56 -24.48 -34.81
CA ARG A 188 11.52 -23.46 -35.24
C ARG A 188 11.49 -23.22 -36.74
N GLY A 189 11.61 -24.30 -37.53
CA GLY A 189 11.59 -24.21 -38.98
C GLY A 189 10.29 -23.64 -39.53
N LEU A 190 9.15 -24.08 -38.98
CA LEU A 190 7.83 -23.58 -39.41
C LEU A 190 7.60 -22.12 -39.06
N VAL A 191 7.97 -21.69 -37.86
CA VAL A 191 7.79 -20.29 -37.45
C VAL A 191 8.71 -19.36 -38.23
N GLN A 192 9.94 -19.79 -38.53
CA GLN A 192 10.85 -19.04 -39.39
C GLN A 192 10.27 -18.90 -40.82
N ALA A 193 9.81 -20.01 -41.41
CA ALA A 193 9.15 -19.98 -42.72
C ALA A 193 7.88 -19.11 -42.72
N ARG A 194 7.08 -19.15 -41.65
CA ARG A 194 5.91 -18.26 -41.48
C ARG A 194 6.31 -16.79 -41.47
N ARG A 195 7.37 -16.42 -40.75
CA ARG A 195 7.84 -15.03 -40.69
C ARG A 195 8.34 -14.52 -42.04
N GLU A 196 8.88 -15.41 -42.87
CA GLU A 196 9.32 -15.09 -44.23
C GLU A 196 8.15 -14.99 -45.22
N LEU A 197 7.17 -15.90 -45.13
CA LEU A 197 6.07 -16.02 -46.09
C LEU A 197 4.82 -15.20 -45.73
N ASP A 198 4.57 -15.00 -44.44
CA ASP A 198 3.44 -14.24 -43.90
C ASP A 198 3.85 -13.42 -42.67
N PRO A 199 4.58 -12.30 -42.88
CA PRO A 199 4.98 -11.41 -41.79
C PRO A 199 3.80 -10.68 -41.13
N GLU A 200 2.62 -10.67 -41.75
CA GLU A 200 1.43 -10.02 -41.16
C GLU A 200 0.93 -10.77 -39.92
N TYR A 201 1.13 -12.10 -39.83
CA TYR A 201 0.70 -12.87 -38.67
C TYR A 201 1.34 -12.39 -37.36
N GLN A 202 2.65 -12.13 -37.38
CA GLN A 202 3.37 -11.66 -36.20
C GLN A 202 2.89 -10.26 -35.76
N ARG A 203 2.64 -9.38 -36.74
CA ARG A 203 2.11 -8.03 -36.49
C ARG A 203 0.70 -8.07 -35.93
N ALA A 204 -0.14 -8.93 -36.51
CA ALA A 204 -1.46 -9.21 -35.97
C ALA A 204 -1.33 -9.67 -34.52
N ALA A 205 -0.47 -10.64 -34.22
CA ALA A 205 -0.35 -11.23 -32.89
C ALA A 205 -0.04 -10.22 -31.76
N THR A 206 0.69 -9.14 -32.05
CA THR A 206 1.08 -8.13 -31.05
C THR A 206 0.29 -6.82 -31.13
N GLY A 207 -0.30 -6.51 -32.28
CA GLY A 207 -0.85 -5.19 -32.56
C GLY A 207 -2.31 -4.99 -32.16
N TRP A 208 -3.18 -5.99 -32.34
CA TRP A 208 -4.64 -5.75 -32.29
C TRP A 208 -5.15 -5.41 -30.88
N ALA A 209 -4.58 -6.02 -29.84
CA ALA A 209 -5.10 -5.90 -28.47
C ALA A 209 -5.05 -4.46 -27.94
N LYS A 210 -4.02 -3.69 -28.32
CA LYS A 210 -3.84 -2.28 -27.90
C LYS A 210 -4.96 -1.35 -28.41
N PHE A 211 -5.63 -1.74 -29.48
CA PHE A 211 -6.70 -0.96 -30.12
C PHE A 211 -8.07 -1.63 -29.96
N ALA A 212 -8.17 -2.68 -29.14
CA ALA A 212 -9.39 -3.47 -29.03
C ALA A 212 -10.56 -2.64 -28.46
N SER A 213 -10.28 -1.76 -27.49
CA SER A 213 -11.30 -0.92 -26.84
C SER A 213 -11.91 0.13 -27.78
N THR A 214 -11.15 0.64 -28.75
CA THR A 214 -11.64 1.69 -29.66
C THR A 214 -12.54 1.17 -30.76
N SER A 215 -12.45 -0.12 -31.09
CA SER A 215 -13.19 -0.75 -32.20
C SER A 215 -13.90 -2.04 -31.79
N TRP A 216 -14.23 -2.20 -30.50
CA TRP A 216 -14.71 -3.46 -29.92
C TRP A 216 -15.91 -4.04 -30.68
N GLU A 217 -16.96 -3.23 -30.91
CA GLU A 217 -18.19 -3.65 -31.60
C GLU A 217 -17.93 -4.28 -32.98
N PHE A 218 -16.87 -3.82 -33.67
CA PHE A 218 -16.51 -4.30 -35.00
C PHE A 218 -15.73 -5.62 -34.96
N ILE A 219 -14.87 -5.79 -33.96
CA ILE A 219 -13.93 -6.91 -33.89
C ILE A 219 -14.39 -8.05 -32.97
N GLU A 220 -15.39 -7.78 -32.13
CA GLU A 220 -15.86 -8.67 -31.08
C GLU A 220 -16.10 -10.13 -31.54
N PRO A 221 -16.79 -10.41 -32.66
CA PRO A 221 -17.01 -11.79 -33.10
C PRO A 221 -15.70 -12.56 -33.34
N PHE A 222 -14.69 -11.89 -33.88
CA PHE A 222 -13.41 -12.50 -34.19
C PHE A 222 -12.53 -12.66 -32.95
N VAL A 223 -12.60 -11.71 -32.01
CA VAL A 223 -11.92 -11.83 -30.71
C VAL A 223 -12.53 -12.98 -29.92
N ARG A 224 -13.86 -13.09 -29.86
CA ARG A 224 -14.56 -14.20 -29.19
C ARG A 224 -14.24 -15.56 -29.83
N GLN A 225 -14.06 -15.61 -31.16
CA GLN A 225 -13.61 -16.81 -31.85
C GLN A 225 -12.19 -17.20 -31.45
N LEU A 226 -11.28 -16.23 -31.39
CA LEU A 226 -9.87 -16.47 -31.02
C LEU A 226 -9.75 -16.89 -29.55
N PHE A 227 -10.52 -16.28 -28.65
CA PHE A 227 -10.53 -16.55 -27.20
C PHE A 227 -11.61 -17.56 -26.80
N ALA A 228 -12.01 -18.44 -27.72
CA ALA A 228 -12.95 -19.49 -27.41
C ALA A 228 -12.44 -20.39 -26.27
N MET A 229 -13.37 -20.86 -25.44
CA MET A 229 -13.12 -21.72 -24.29
C MET A 229 -13.79 -23.08 -24.54
N PRO A 230 -13.06 -24.22 -24.42
CA PRO A 230 -11.63 -24.35 -24.13
C PRO A 230 -10.73 -23.79 -25.24
N ALA A 231 -9.46 -23.53 -24.90
CA ALA A 231 -8.48 -22.94 -25.81
C ALA A 231 -8.38 -23.71 -27.14
N THR A 232 -8.44 -22.98 -28.26
CA THR A 232 -8.28 -23.54 -29.60
C THR A 232 -6.80 -23.63 -29.98
N ASN A 233 -6.47 -24.34 -31.06
CA ASN A 233 -5.11 -24.30 -31.59
C ASN A 233 -4.74 -22.89 -32.08
N ASN A 234 -5.67 -22.17 -32.70
CA ASN A 234 -5.47 -20.77 -33.12
C ASN A 234 -5.11 -19.90 -31.91
N PHE A 235 -5.83 -20.05 -30.79
CA PHE A 235 -5.49 -19.37 -29.54
C PHE A 235 -4.06 -19.72 -29.10
N THR A 236 -3.74 -21.02 -29.05
CA THR A 236 -2.43 -21.51 -28.59
C THR A 236 -1.29 -20.95 -29.45
N GLN A 237 -1.47 -20.96 -30.77
CA GLN A 237 -0.51 -20.42 -31.75
C GLN A 237 -0.35 -18.91 -31.60
N TRP A 238 -1.45 -18.17 -31.44
CA TRP A 238 -1.43 -16.73 -31.22
C TRP A 238 -0.75 -16.39 -29.88
N ALA A 239 -1.13 -17.04 -28.79
CA ALA A 239 -0.63 -16.80 -27.44
C ALA A 239 0.91 -16.95 -27.37
N ILE A 240 1.44 -17.98 -28.04
CA ILE A 240 2.87 -18.26 -28.07
C ILE A 240 3.62 -17.34 -29.03
N GLU A 241 3.04 -16.99 -30.18
CA GLU A 241 3.66 -15.97 -31.05
C GLU A 241 3.65 -14.59 -30.39
N HIS A 242 2.59 -14.26 -29.64
CA HIS A 242 2.51 -13.05 -28.83
C HIS A 242 3.62 -13.04 -27.78
N ALA A 243 3.76 -14.11 -26.98
CA ALA A 243 4.83 -14.22 -25.99
C ALA A 243 6.24 -14.15 -26.62
N ARG A 244 6.47 -14.85 -27.73
CA ARG A 244 7.72 -14.81 -28.51
C ARG A 244 8.07 -13.44 -29.05
N SER A 245 7.07 -12.68 -29.48
CA SER A 245 7.28 -11.36 -30.07
C SER A 245 7.45 -10.28 -29.01
N SER A 246 6.73 -10.41 -27.89
CA SER A 246 6.84 -9.48 -26.75
C SER A 246 8.14 -9.69 -25.97
N TRP A 247 8.56 -10.95 -25.76
CA TRP A 247 9.75 -11.28 -24.96
C TRP A 247 10.62 -12.37 -25.63
N PRO A 248 11.33 -12.03 -26.73
CA PRO A 248 12.11 -13.00 -27.50
C PRO A 248 13.21 -13.70 -26.70
N TYR A 249 13.78 -13.06 -25.68
CA TYR A 249 14.82 -13.67 -24.85
C TYR A 249 14.29 -14.71 -23.85
N VAL A 250 12.97 -14.73 -23.59
CA VAL A 250 12.31 -15.74 -22.74
C VAL A 250 11.71 -16.85 -23.58
N TYR A 251 11.02 -16.49 -24.67
CA TYR A 251 10.22 -17.44 -25.46
C TYR A 251 10.76 -17.75 -26.85
N GLY A 252 11.75 -16.99 -27.32
CA GLY A 252 12.34 -17.16 -28.64
C GLY A 252 13.14 -18.46 -28.75
N PHE A 253 13.43 -18.86 -29.99
CA PHE A 253 14.22 -20.06 -30.27
C PHE A 253 15.69 -19.94 -29.87
N ASP A 254 16.16 -18.70 -29.66
CA ASP A 254 17.51 -18.38 -29.23
C ASP A 254 17.56 -17.99 -27.73
N ALA A 255 16.47 -18.21 -27.00
CA ALA A 255 16.44 -18.06 -25.54
C ALA A 255 17.42 -19.06 -24.87
N PRO A 256 17.96 -18.75 -23.68
CA PRO A 256 18.91 -19.64 -22.99
C PRO A 256 18.36 -21.04 -22.69
N THR A 257 17.03 -21.15 -22.58
CA THR A 257 16.32 -22.39 -22.27
C THR A 257 14.96 -22.37 -22.97
N ALA A 258 14.53 -23.53 -23.46
CA ALA A 258 13.20 -23.71 -24.05
C ALA A 258 12.09 -23.88 -22.99
N GLN A 259 12.45 -24.04 -21.72
CA GLN A 259 11.54 -24.40 -20.64
C GLN A 259 10.33 -23.45 -20.51
N PRO A 260 10.46 -22.11 -20.59
CA PRO A 260 9.29 -21.22 -20.45
C PRO A 260 8.22 -21.45 -21.52
N VAL A 261 8.63 -21.65 -22.79
CA VAL A 261 7.70 -21.95 -23.89
C VAL A 261 7.08 -23.33 -23.72
N VAL A 262 7.88 -24.33 -23.36
CA VAL A 262 7.41 -25.71 -23.18
C VAL A 262 6.38 -25.76 -22.05
N THR A 263 6.66 -25.11 -20.92
CA THR A 263 5.71 -24.97 -19.81
C THR A 263 4.45 -24.25 -20.26
N LEU A 264 4.55 -23.14 -21.00
CA LEU A 264 3.40 -22.40 -21.51
C LEU A 264 2.51 -23.25 -22.44
N VAL A 265 3.11 -23.96 -23.40
CA VAL A 265 2.37 -24.87 -24.31
C VAL A 265 1.63 -25.93 -23.50
N ASN A 266 2.32 -26.55 -22.55
CA ASN A 266 1.76 -27.59 -21.70
C ASN A 266 0.61 -27.05 -20.84
N ASP A 267 0.80 -25.90 -20.19
CA ASP A 267 -0.21 -25.30 -19.32
C ASP A 267 -1.44 -24.82 -20.10
N ILE A 268 -1.28 -24.32 -21.34
CA ILE A 268 -2.42 -24.04 -22.22
C ILE A 268 -3.17 -25.34 -22.56
N SER A 269 -2.44 -26.40 -22.92
CA SER A 269 -3.06 -27.68 -23.30
C SER A 269 -3.81 -28.36 -22.15
N LEU A 270 -3.36 -28.14 -20.90
CA LEU A 270 -3.98 -28.65 -19.68
C LEU A 270 -5.09 -27.73 -19.15
N GLY A 271 -5.33 -26.58 -19.79
CA GLY A 271 -6.30 -25.58 -19.32
C GLY A 271 -5.87 -24.84 -18.04
N LYS A 272 -4.59 -24.93 -17.67
CA LYS A 272 -4.00 -24.17 -16.55
C LYS A 272 -3.77 -22.71 -16.92
N VAL A 273 -3.36 -22.45 -18.16
CA VAL A 273 -3.36 -21.11 -18.77
C VAL A 273 -4.50 -21.06 -19.78
N THR A 274 -5.38 -20.10 -19.64
CA THR A 274 -6.63 -20.02 -20.41
C THR A 274 -6.73 -18.69 -21.18
N PRO A 275 -7.62 -18.60 -22.19
CA PRO A 275 -8.05 -17.33 -22.76
C PRO A 275 -8.39 -16.25 -21.73
N LEU A 276 -8.93 -16.61 -20.57
CA LEU A 276 -9.21 -15.66 -19.48
C LEU A 276 -7.93 -15.04 -18.90
N HIS A 277 -6.82 -15.78 -18.81
CA HIS A 277 -5.53 -15.22 -18.35
C HIS A 277 -5.03 -14.14 -19.30
N TYR A 278 -5.05 -14.40 -20.62
CA TYR A 278 -4.63 -13.41 -21.61
C TYR A 278 -5.59 -12.23 -21.71
N ALA A 279 -6.90 -12.47 -21.58
CA ALA A 279 -7.89 -11.39 -21.57
C ALA A 279 -7.68 -10.45 -20.36
N ALA A 280 -7.42 -11.01 -19.19
CA ALA A 280 -7.10 -10.28 -17.97
C ALA A 280 -5.76 -9.54 -18.08
N MET A 281 -4.70 -10.23 -18.51
CA MET A 281 -3.35 -9.70 -18.71
C MET A 281 -3.29 -8.52 -19.68
N LEU A 282 -4.12 -8.54 -20.73
CA LEU A 282 -4.16 -7.52 -21.77
C LEU A 282 -5.21 -6.42 -21.50
N GLY A 283 -5.94 -6.47 -20.38
CA GLY A 283 -6.94 -5.46 -20.04
C GLY A 283 -8.19 -5.47 -20.94
N LEU A 284 -8.61 -6.63 -21.45
CA LEU A 284 -9.75 -6.76 -22.38
C LEU A 284 -11.09 -6.89 -21.61
N SER A 285 -11.56 -5.79 -21.03
CA SER A 285 -12.69 -5.75 -20.08
C SER A 285 -13.98 -6.36 -20.62
N ASP A 286 -14.37 -6.04 -21.85
CA ASP A 286 -15.59 -6.59 -22.48
C ASP A 286 -15.48 -8.09 -22.76
N LEU A 287 -14.28 -8.55 -23.11
CA LEU A 287 -14.00 -9.98 -23.30
C LEU A 287 -14.08 -10.75 -21.99
N VAL A 288 -13.49 -10.20 -20.92
CA VAL A 288 -13.53 -10.82 -19.58
C VAL A 288 -14.99 -10.97 -19.12
N LYS A 289 -15.80 -9.92 -19.25
CA LYS A 289 -17.24 -9.99 -18.95
C LYS A 289 -17.93 -11.09 -19.74
N TYR A 290 -17.69 -11.17 -21.05
CA TYR A 290 -18.25 -12.22 -21.91
C TYR A 290 -17.83 -13.62 -21.46
N LEU A 291 -16.53 -13.83 -21.24
CA LEU A 291 -15.98 -15.12 -20.85
C LEU A 291 -16.57 -15.59 -19.52
N LEU A 292 -16.81 -14.70 -18.56
CA LEU A 292 -17.36 -15.03 -17.24
C LEU A 292 -18.89 -15.29 -17.22
N LEU A 293 -19.63 -15.02 -18.30
CA LEU A 293 -21.09 -15.26 -18.36
C LEU A 293 -21.47 -16.75 -18.56
N GLY A 294 -20.53 -17.60 -19.02
CA GLY A 294 -20.81 -19.01 -19.30
C GLY A 294 -20.84 -19.89 -18.04
N SER A 295 -21.78 -20.84 -17.93
CA SER A 295 -21.90 -21.75 -16.78
C SER A 295 -20.70 -22.68 -16.54
N GLN A 296 -19.80 -22.82 -17.52
CA GLN A 296 -18.56 -23.62 -17.41
C GLN A 296 -17.39 -22.87 -16.73
N THR A 297 -17.57 -21.60 -16.34
CA THR A 297 -16.46 -20.72 -15.92
C THR A 297 -16.18 -20.68 -14.43
N ILE A 298 -17.05 -21.29 -13.62
CA ILE A 298 -16.96 -21.27 -12.14
C ILE A 298 -15.59 -21.80 -11.66
N ASN A 299 -14.96 -22.73 -12.38
CA ASN A 299 -13.67 -23.31 -12.00
C ASN A 299 -12.45 -22.68 -12.72
N LEU A 300 -12.67 -21.75 -13.66
CA LEU A 300 -11.61 -21.20 -14.52
C LEU A 300 -11.15 -19.82 -14.09
N VAL A 301 -11.95 -19.11 -13.30
CA VAL A 301 -11.57 -17.82 -12.69
C VAL A 301 -10.38 -17.95 -11.73
N ASN A 302 -10.19 -19.15 -11.17
CA ASN A 302 -9.08 -19.53 -10.28
C ASN A 302 -8.15 -20.58 -10.92
N ALA A 303 -8.21 -20.78 -12.24
CA ALA A 303 -7.24 -21.63 -12.92
C ALA A 303 -5.83 -21.09 -12.66
N ASN A 304 -4.88 -21.99 -12.39
CA ASN A 304 -3.52 -21.61 -11.98
C ASN A 304 -2.50 -22.38 -12.83
N GLY A 305 -1.56 -21.64 -13.41
CA GLY A 305 -0.45 -22.18 -14.22
C GLY A 305 0.81 -21.33 -14.08
N CYS A 306 1.66 -21.36 -15.10
CA CYS A 306 2.93 -20.60 -15.12
C CYS A 306 2.79 -19.08 -15.00
N PHE A 307 1.58 -18.55 -15.15
CA PHE A 307 1.23 -17.13 -15.02
C PHE A 307 0.41 -16.82 -13.76
N GLY A 308 0.29 -17.77 -12.83
CA GLY A 308 -0.57 -17.63 -11.65
C GLY A 308 -2.05 -17.74 -12.04
N THR A 309 -2.90 -16.96 -11.38
CA THR A 309 -4.33 -16.88 -11.68
C THR A 309 -4.66 -15.77 -12.69
N PRO A 310 -5.86 -15.77 -13.30
CA PRO A 310 -6.34 -14.64 -14.09
C PRO A 310 -6.34 -13.31 -13.31
N LEU A 311 -6.61 -13.35 -12.00
CA LEU A 311 -6.53 -12.16 -11.15
C LEU A 311 -5.08 -11.68 -11.00
N PHE A 312 -4.11 -12.56 -10.78
CA PHE A 312 -2.68 -12.18 -10.78
C PHE A 312 -2.27 -11.57 -12.13
N CYS A 313 -2.73 -12.14 -13.25
CA CYS A 313 -2.54 -11.57 -14.58
C CYS A 313 -3.13 -10.17 -14.73
N ALA A 314 -4.34 -9.92 -14.22
CA ALA A 314 -4.96 -8.60 -14.25
C ALA A 314 -4.21 -7.58 -13.37
N LEU A 315 -3.74 -8.00 -12.19
CA LEU A 315 -3.05 -7.11 -11.26
C LEU A 315 -1.66 -6.72 -11.76
N VAL A 316 -0.93 -7.64 -12.37
CA VAL A 316 0.46 -7.42 -12.82
C VAL A 316 0.54 -6.92 -14.27
N GLY A 317 -0.37 -7.37 -15.15
CA GLY A 317 -0.40 -7.01 -16.56
C GLY A 317 0.54 -7.83 -17.46
N PRO A 318 0.88 -7.33 -18.66
CA PRO A 318 1.64 -8.07 -19.68
C PRO A 318 3.04 -8.56 -19.23
N ARG A 319 3.56 -7.98 -18.15
CA ARG A 319 4.87 -8.30 -17.57
C ARG A 319 4.91 -9.66 -16.88
N VAL A 320 3.77 -10.28 -16.60
CA VAL A 320 3.70 -11.70 -16.20
C VAL A 320 4.36 -12.61 -17.24
N LEU A 321 4.34 -12.26 -18.54
CA LEU A 321 5.04 -13.04 -19.55
C LEU A 321 6.56 -13.06 -19.32
N LEU A 322 7.14 -12.02 -18.69
CA LEU A 322 8.58 -11.96 -18.48
C LEU A 322 9.03 -12.90 -17.36
N PHE A 323 8.39 -12.84 -16.19
CA PHE A 323 8.85 -13.52 -14.98
C PHE A 323 7.87 -14.57 -14.42
N GLY A 324 6.70 -14.74 -15.04
CA GLY A 324 5.66 -15.67 -14.57
C GLY A 324 5.27 -15.37 -13.12
N THR A 325 5.37 -16.39 -12.27
CA THR A 325 5.12 -16.31 -10.82
C THR A 325 6.42 -16.27 -10.00
N GLN A 326 7.53 -15.83 -10.59
CA GLN A 326 8.85 -15.76 -9.94
C GLN A 326 9.57 -14.43 -10.24
N PRO A 327 9.00 -13.29 -9.81
CA PRO A 327 9.70 -12.01 -9.89
C PRO A 327 10.98 -12.05 -9.03
N SER A 328 11.99 -11.25 -9.41
CA SER A 328 13.29 -11.22 -8.72
C SER A 328 13.27 -10.46 -7.40
N SER A 329 12.48 -9.39 -7.30
CA SER A 329 12.32 -8.58 -6.09
C SER A 329 11.02 -7.78 -6.13
N TRP A 330 10.58 -7.26 -4.98
CA TRP A 330 9.44 -6.34 -4.90
C TRP A 330 9.65 -5.08 -5.71
N GLY A 331 10.81 -4.41 -5.57
CA GLY A 331 11.10 -3.20 -6.34
C GLY A 331 11.05 -3.42 -7.85
N TYR A 332 11.49 -4.59 -8.33
CA TYR A 332 11.36 -4.96 -9.74
C TYR A 332 9.90 -5.25 -10.15
N LEU A 333 9.14 -5.97 -9.32
CA LEU A 333 7.73 -6.25 -9.58
C LEU A 333 6.91 -4.97 -9.63
N VAL A 334 6.96 -4.14 -8.58
CA VAL A 334 6.15 -2.90 -8.44
C VAL A 334 6.38 -1.96 -9.61
N VAL A 335 7.63 -1.70 -9.99
CA VAL A 335 7.97 -0.80 -11.12
C VAL A 335 7.56 -1.40 -12.48
N SER A 336 7.47 -2.72 -12.57
CA SER A 336 7.06 -3.40 -13.80
C SER A 336 5.55 -3.59 -13.92
N MET A 337 4.76 -3.37 -12.87
CA MET A 337 3.32 -3.62 -12.91
C MET A 337 2.62 -2.64 -13.87
N GLU A 338 1.80 -3.19 -14.74
CA GLU A 338 0.89 -2.45 -15.63
C GLU A 338 -0.52 -3.04 -15.43
N PRO A 339 -1.19 -2.74 -14.30
CA PRO A 339 -2.47 -3.37 -13.97
C PRO A 339 -3.54 -3.09 -15.03
N ALA A 340 -4.44 -4.04 -15.21
CA ALA A 340 -5.67 -3.82 -15.96
C ALA A 340 -6.54 -2.74 -15.30
N ASP A 341 -7.58 -2.28 -15.99
CA ASP A 341 -8.49 -1.29 -15.41
C ASP A 341 -9.16 -1.82 -14.12
N ALA A 342 -9.49 -0.90 -13.21
CA ALA A 342 -10.10 -1.26 -11.94
C ALA A 342 -11.45 -1.99 -12.12
N ALA A 343 -12.19 -1.67 -13.18
CA ALA A 343 -13.48 -2.29 -13.48
C ALA A 343 -13.34 -3.79 -13.82
N LEU A 344 -12.34 -4.18 -14.61
CA LEU A 344 -12.05 -5.58 -14.96
C LEU A 344 -11.59 -6.35 -13.73
N ILE A 345 -10.68 -5.77 -12.94
CA ILE A 345 -10.18 -6.42 -11.71
C ILE A 345 -11.34 -6.68 -10.74
N LYS A 346 -12.20 -5.67 -10.51
CA LYS A 346 -13.39 -5.82 -9.64
C LYS A 346 -14.41 -6.81 -10.20
N GLU A 347 -14.57 -6.91 -11.52
CA GLU A 347 -15.42 -7.94 -12.15
C GLU A 347 -14.88 -9.35 -11.90
N LEU A 348 -13.56 -9.59 -12.00
CA LEU A 348 -12.97 -10.89 -11.67
C LEU A 348 -13.23 -11.26 -10.21
N LEU A 349 -13.00 -10.32 -9.29
CA LEU A 349 -13.24 -10.50 -7.86
C LEU A 349 -14.73 -10.79 -7.57
N ALA A 350 -15.64 -10.02 -8.17
CA ALA A 350 -17.09 -10.23 -8.05
C ALA A 350 -17.57 -11.60 -8.58
N ARG A 351 -16.79 -12.23 -9.47
CA ARG A 351 -17.06 -13.56 -10.04
C ARG A 351 -16.31 -14.69 -9.33
N GLY A 352 -15.72 -14.42 -8.17
CA GLY A 352 -15.11 -15.43 -7.30
C GLY A 352 -13.64 -15.69 -7.57
N ALA A 353 -12.91 -14.75 -8.19
CA ALA A 353 -11.45 -14.78 -8.17
C ALA A 353 -10.95 -14.71 -6.72
N SER A 354 -10.15 -15.70 -6.32
CA SER A 354 -9.64 -15.84 -4.96
C SER A 354 -8.36 -15.02 -4.76
N GLY A 355 -8.25 -14.40 -3.58
CA GLY A 355 -7.08 -13.67 -3.12
C GLY A 355 -6.01 -14.57 -2.48
N ASP A 356 -6.30 -15.86 -2.28
CA ASP A 356 -5.42 -16.80 -1.57
C ASP A 356 -4.29 -17.37 -2.44
N PHE A 357 -4.24 -17.04 -3.73
CA PHE A 357 -3.11 -17.43 -4.58
C PHE A 357 -1.80 -16.88 -3.98
N SER A 358 -0.75 -17.70 -3.98
CA SER A 358 0.57 -17.30 -3.55
C SER A 358 1.65 -17.67 -4.56
N PHE A 359 2.73 -16.91 -4.56
CA PHE A 359 3.89 -17.11 -5.43
C PHE A 359 5.19 -16.94 -4.67
N SER A 360 6.32 -17.27 -5.28
CA SER A 360 7.63 -17.28 -4.61
C SER A 360 8.54 -16.20 -5.18
N MET A 361 9.39 -15.65 -4.33
CA MET A 361 10.44 -14.68 -4.68
C MET A 361 11.78 -15.17 -4.09
N PRO A 362 12.92 -15.05 -4.80
CA PRO A 362 14.18 -15.69 -4.39
C PRO A 362 14.66 -15.39 -2.96
N ASP A 363 14.39 -14.19 -2.45
CA ASP A 363 14.88 -13.72 -1.15
C ASP A 363 13.78 -13.70 -0.06
N VAL A 364 12.61 -14.30 -0.33
CA VAL A 364 11.48 -14.35 0.61
C VAL A 364 11.21 -15.80 0.98
N GLU A 365 11.35 -16.14 2.27
CA GLU A 365 11.21 -17.52 2.76
C GLU A 365 9.78 -18.07 2.60
N ASN A 366 8.78 -17.19 2.81
CA ASN A 366 7.37 -17.56 2.76
C ASN A 366 6.74 -17.21 1.41
N PRO A 367 5.80 -18.03 0.89
CA PRO A 367 5.05 -17.68 -0.31
C PRO A 367 4.27 -16.38 -0.13
N ILE A 368 4.47 -15.44 -1.05
CA ILE A 368 3.85 -14.11 -1.06
C ILE A 368 2.39 -14.23 -1.48
N GLN A 369 1.48 -13.64 -0.70
CA GLN A 369 0.05 -13.62 -1.01
C GLN A 369 -0.31 -12.63 -2.13
N LEU A 370 -1.30 -13.00 -2.94
CA LEU A 370 -1.84 -12.13 -3.99
C LEU A 370 -2.42 -10.82 -3.44
N THR A 371 -2.89 -10.82 -2.19
CA THR A 371 -3.39 -9.64 -1.46
C THR A 371 -2.36 -8.51 -1.41
N HIS A 372 -1.06 -8.83 -1.30
CA HIS A 372 0.02 -7.84 -1.33
C HIS A 372 0.15 -7.19 -2.71
N VAL A 373 0.06 -7.98 -3.78
CA VAL A 373 0.07 -7.47 -5.17
C VAL A 373 -1.21 -6.65 -5.46
N ALA A 374 -2.35 -7.06 -4.89
CA ALA A 374 -3.60 -6.31 -4.98
C ALA A 374 -3.47 -4.94 -4.31
N PHE A 375 -2.76 -4.82 -3.18
CA PHE A 375 -2.45 -3.54 -2.54
C PHE A 375 -1.63 -2.62 -3.46
N VAL A 376 -0.61 -3.16 -4.13
CA VAL A 376 0.19 -2.39 -5.10
C VAL A 376 -0.68 -1.92 -6.27
N ALA A 377 -1.47 -2.80 -6.86
CA ALA A 377 -2.35 -2.43 -7.97
C ALA A 377 -3.40 -1.38 -7.55
N ALA A 378 -4.01 -1.54 -6.37
CA ALA A 378 -4.94 -0.58 -5.78
C ALA A 378 -4.30 0.79 -5.55
N THR A 379 -3.01 0.81 -5.18
CA THR A 379 -2.21 2.04 -5.06
C THR A 379 -1.95 2.71 -6.41
N ILE A 380 -1.56 1.93 -7.43
CA ILE A 380 -1.29 2.45 -8.79
C ILE A 380 -2.56 3.02 -9.43
N LEU A 381 -3.68 2.31 -9.28
CA LEU A 381 -4.97 2.66 -9.86
C LEU A 381 -5.80 3.64 -9.00
N GLU A 382 -5.33 3.94 -7.78
CA GLU A 382 -6.03 4.78 -6.80
C GLU A 382 -7.45 4.30 -6.48
N ASP A 383 -7.64 2.97 -6.41
CA ASP A 383 -8.93 2.33 -6.14
C ASP A 383 -8.81 1.33 -4.96
N PRO A 384 -9.10 1.77 -3.72
CA PRO A 384 -9.01 0.93 -2.52
C PRO A 384 -9.92 -0.30 -2.53
N ASP A 385 -10.99 -0.29 -3.33
CA ASP A 385 -11.92 -1.41 -3.42
C ASP A 385 -11.22 -2.66 -3.94
N ILE A 386 -10.20 -2.52 -4.80
CA ILE A 386 -9.44 -3.65 -5.34
C ILE A 386 -8.79 -4.45 -4.21
N PHE A 387 -8.12 -3.76 -3.28
CA PHE A 387 -7.46 -4.41 -2.15
C PHE A 387 -8.48 -5.02 -1.18
N THR A 388 -9.54 -4.28 -0.83
CA THR A 388 -10.56 -4.76 0.11
C THR A 388 -11.38 -5.92 -0.44
N MET A 389 -11.64 -5.97 -1.74
CA MET A 389 -12.31 -7.09 -2.40
C MET A 389 -11.40 -8.32 -2.55
N ALA A 390 -10.10 -8.12 -2.82
CA ALA A 390 -9.13 -9.22 -2.90
C ALA A 390 -8.76 -9.79 -1.52
N ALA A 391 -8.92 -9.00 -0.46
CA ALA A 391 -8.67 -9.40 0.90
C ALA A 391 -9.76 -10.37 1.43
N GLU A 392 -9.51 -11.67 1.36
CA GLU A 392 -10.37 -12.70 1.97
C GLU A 392 -10.45 -12.57 3.50
N ALA A 393 -11.64 -12.38 4.07
CA ALA A 393 -11.88 -11.90 5.45
C ALA A 393 -11.04 -12.51 6.61
N ARG A 394 -10.43 -13.70 6.48
CA ARG A 394 -9.69 -14.38 7.56
C ARG A 394 -8.19 -14.61 7.31
N THR A 395 -7.66 -14.20 6.16
CA THR A 395 -6.24 -14.43 5.81
C THR A 395 -5.33 -13.26 6.21
N PRO A 396 -4.57 -13.31 7.31
CA PRO A 396 -3.75 -12.16 7.76
C PRO A 396 -2.71 -11.75 6.72
N LEU A 397 -2.30 -10.46 6.76
CA LEU A 397 -1.13 -10.00 6.01
C LEU A 397 0.13 -10.66 6.58
N GLN A 398 0.93 -11.26 5.70
CA GLN A 398 2.23 -11.79 6.09
C GLN A 398 3.28 -10.68 6.25
N GLU A 399 4.34 -10.98 6.99
CA GLU A 399 5.45 -10.07 7.30
C GLU A 399 6.10 -9.42 6.07
N ASP A 400 6.11 -10.12 4.94
CA ASP A 400 6.65 -9.64 3.66
C ASP A 400 5.95 -8.36 3.14
N PHE A 401 4.73 -8.07 3.61
CA PHE A 401 4.06 -6.78 3.38
C PHE A 401 4.93 -5.60 3.82
N THR A 402 5.70 -5.77 4.89
CA THR A 402 6.65 -4.76 5.41
C THR A 402 7.75 -4.46 4.39
N LEU A 403 8.30 -5.50 3.74
CA LEU A 403 9.32 -5.35 2.71
C LEU A 403 8.74 -4.71 1.45
N MET A 404 7.52 -5.11 1.07
CA MET A 404 6.79 -4.53 -0.06
C MET A 404 6.59 -3.01 0.11
N LEU A 405 6.10 -2.56 1.27
CA LEU A 405 5.84 -1.13 1.53
C LEU A 405 7.08 -0.24 1.38
N ILE A 406 8.27 -0.74 1.71
CA ILE A 406 9.53 0.02 1.63
C ILE A 406 10.30 -0.22 0.33
N SER A 407 9.76 -1.01 -0.59
CA SER A 407 10.48 -1.47 -1.79
C SER A 407 10.49 -0.47 -2.96
N SER A 408 9.62 0.54 -2.93
CA SER A 408 9.38 1.45 -4.05
C SER A 408 8.90 2.82 -3.57
N SER A 409 9.32 3.89 -4.26
CA SER A 409 8.86 5.26 -4.01
C SER A 409 7.40 5.48 -4.43
N VAL A 410 6.78 4.54 -5.16
CA VAL A 410 5.38 4.66 -5.62
C VAL A 410 4.42 4.89 -4.45
N PHE A 411 4.66 4.30 -3.28
CA PHE A 411 3.81 4.50 -2.10
C PHE A 411 3.94 5.92 -1.55
N GLU A 412 5.17 6.45 -1.43
CA GLU A 412 5.46 7.82 -1.00
C GLU A 412 4.87 8.83 -1.99
N GLU A 413 5.13 8.65 -3.29
CA GLU A 413 4.60 9.50 -4.36
C GLU A 413 3.06 9.54 -4.37
N LYS A 414 2.41 8.42 -4.07
CA LYS A 414 0.94 8.34 -3.97
C LYS A 414 0.40 8.92 -2.66
N ALA A 415 1.12 8.78 -1.55
CA ALA A 415 0.78 9.45 -0.30
C ALA A 415 0.82 10.98 -0.47
N ASP A 416 1.84 11.49 -1.18
CA ASP A 416 1.98 12.92 -1.48
C ASP A 416 0.90 13.44 -2.44
N SER A 417 0.61 12.70 -3.51
CA SER A 417 -0.31 13.15 -4.55
C SER A 417 -1.78 12.96 -4.20
N ASN A 418 -2.14 11.87 -3.50
CA ASN A 418 -3.51 11.58 -3.10
C ASN A 418 -3.56 10.96 -1.68
N PRO A 419 -3.32 11.76 -0.62
CA PRO A 419 -3.25 11.28 0.75
C PRO A 419 -4.57 10.66 1.23
N ALA A 420 -5.71 11.12 0.72
CA ALA A 420 -7.02 10.56 1.09
C ALA A 420 -7.18 9.10 0.64
N VAL A 421 -6.79 8.80 -0.60
CA VAL A 421 -6.82 7.41 -1.12
C VAL A 421 -5.78 6.56 -0.41
N MET A 422 -4.57 7.09 -0.18
CA MET A 422 -3.54 6.36 0.55
C MET A 422 -3.98 6.06 1.99
N SER A 423 -4.57 7.02 2.70
CA SER A 423 -5.17 6.82 4.04
C SER A 423 -6.19 5.69 4.04
N LYS A 424 -7.06 5.59 3.02
CA LYS A 424 -8.02 4.47 2.87
C LYS A 424 -7.32 3.12 2.71
N LEU A 425 -6.33 3.06 1.84
CA LEU A 425 -5.55 1.84 1.59
C LEU A 425 -4.80 1.36 2.83
N VAL A 426 -4.02 2.24 3.48
CA VAL A 426 -3.25 1.87 4.68
C VAL A 426 -4.15 1.56 5.87
N THR A 427 -5.32 2.22 5.98
CA THR A 427 -6.33 1.85 7.00
C THR A 427 -6.86 0.44 6.76
N ALA A 428 -7.22 0.10 5.51
CA ALA A 428 -7.66 -1.24 5.16
C ALA A 428 -6.54 -2.28 5.38
N ALA A 429 -5.29 -1.94 5.08
CA ALA A 429 -4.15 -2.81 5.33
C ALA A 429 -3.89 -3.00 6.84
N PHE A 430 -4.06 -1.94 7.64
CA PHE A 430 -3.93 -2.02 9.09
C PHE A 430 -5.02 -2.92 9.70
N ASP A 431 -6.28 -2.73 9.30
CA ASP A 431 -7.39 -3.61 9.69
C ASP A 431 -7.11 -5.07 9.34
N ARG A 432 -6.48 -5.29 8.19
CA ARG A 432 -6.11 -6.62 7.71
C ARG A 432 -4.97 -7.25 8.51
N ALA A 433 -3.98 -6.44 8.89
CA ALA A 433 -2.86 -6.87 9.71
C ALA A 433 -3.30 -7.20 11.16
N MET A 434 -4.37 -6.58 11.65
CA MET A 434 -4.98 -6.89 12.94
C MET A 434 -5.76 -8.22 12.98
N VAL A 435 -5.99 -8.88 11.83
CA VAL A 435 -6.64 -10.19 11.79
C VAL A 435 -5.68 -11.24 12.34
N MET A 436 -6.06 -11.98 13.38
CA MET A 436 -5.25 -13.09 13.88
C MET A 436 -5.77 -14.46 13.41
N ALA A 437 -4.85 -15.39 13.20
CA ALA A 437 -5.16 -16.76 12.78
C ALA A 437 -5.59 -17.66 13.96
N ASP A 438 -5.28 -17.26 15.18
CA ASP A 438 -5.57 -17.91 16.45
C ASP A 438 -6.23 -16.93 17.44
N ASP A 439 -6.40 -17.36 18.70
CA ASP A 439 -7.01 -16.54 19.76
C ASP A 439 -6.06 -15.47 20.34
N SER A 440 -4.96 -15.15 19.64
CA SER A 440 -4.01 -14.10 20.06
C SER A 440 -4.58 -12.70 19.87
N LEU A 441 -4.01 -11.73 20.60
CA LEU A 441 -4.39 -10.33 20.43
C LEU A 441 -3.66 -9.73 19.21
N PRO A 442 -4.27 -8.73 18.51
CA PRO A 442 -3.70 -8.15 17.29
C PRO A 442 -2.27 -7.58 17.40
N TRP A 443 -1.83 -7.26 18.61
CA TRP A 443 -0.52 -6.65 18.89
C TRP A 443 0.50 -7.65 19.49
N GLU A 444 0.16 -8.94 19.56
CA GLU A 444 1.12 -9.98 19.95
C GLU A 444 2.02 -10.32 18.75
N ASP A 445 3.32 -10.09 18.90
CA ASP A 445 4.33 -10.28 17.85
C ASP A 445 4.09 -9.46 16.57
N ASP A 446 3.48 -8.28 16.72
CA ASP A 446 3.16 -7.40 15.59
C ASP A 446 4.38 -6.74 14.94
N VAL A 447 4.68 -7.16 13.70
CA VAL A 447 5.65 -6.52 12.81
C VAL A 447 4.95 -5.66 11.75
N VAL A 448 3.76 -6.08 11.29
CA VAL A 448 3.11 -5.52 10.11
C VAL A 448 2.35 -4.24 10.43
N CYS A 449 1.56 -4.18 11.50
CA CYS A 449 0.86 -2.96 11.90
C CYS A 449 1.88 -1.89 12.32
N GLY A 450 2.96 -2.27 13.01
CA GLY A 450 4.11 -1.42 13.29
C GLY A 450 4.72 -0.79 12.03
N ALA A 451 4.93 -1.58 10.97
CA ALA A 451 5.43 -1.09 9.69
C ALA A 451 4.44 -0.13 8.99
N ILE A 452 3.16 -0.50 8.95
CA ILE A 452 2.09 0.33 8.37
C ILE A 452 2.00 1.66 9.11
N TRP A 453 1.97 1.64 10.44
CA TRP A 453 1.93 2.86 11.24
C TRP A 453 3.17 3.73 11.01
N LYS A 454 4.36 3.12 10.93
CA LYS A 454 5.58 3.87 10.65
C LYS A 454 5.49 4.59 9.31
N PHE A 455 5.00 3.92 8.26
CA PHE A 455 4.73 4.55 6.97
C PHE A 455 3.73 5.70 7.11
N MET A 456 2.57 5.47 7.75
CA MET A 456 1.57 6.51 7.99
C MET A 456 2.14 7.72 8.73
N ASN A 457 2.96 7.51 9.76
CA ASN A 457 3.55 8.59 10.55
C ASN A 457 4.60 9.39 9.77
N VAL A 458 5.39 8.75 8.91
CA VAL A 458 6.36 9.46 8.04
C VAL A 458 5.63 10.29 7.00
N GLU A 459 4.61 9.72 6.37
CA GLU A 459 3.81 10.36 5.31
C GLU A 459 2.70 11.27 5.85
N CYS A 460 2.63 11.49 7.18
CA CYS A 460 1.62 12.31 7.85
C CYS A 460 0.15 11.91 7.55
N LEU A 461 -0.09 10.61 7.38
CA LEU A 461 -1.40 10.03 7.11
C LEU A 461 -2.13 9.67 8.42
N GLY A 462 -3.43 9.95 8.45
CA GLY A 462 -4.33 9.46 9.49
C GLY A 462 -5.12 8.24 9.03
N PHE A 463 -5.73 7.52 9.98
CA PHE A 463 -6.76 6.55 9.65
C PHE A 463 -7.93 7.22 8.92
N ASP A 464 -8.49 6.54 7.93
CA ASP A 464 -9.71 6.99 7.27
C ASP A 464 -10.88 6.95 8.26
N THR A 465 -11.49 8.11 8.48
CA THR A 465 -12.56 8.35 9.45
C THR A 465 -13.89 8.71 8.79
N GLU A 466 -13.97 8.67 7.45
CA GLU A 466 -15.16 9.10 6.70
C GLU A 466 -16.45 8.42 7.17
N GLN A 467 -16.37 7.18 7.66
CA GLN A 467 -17.49 6.50 8.31
C GLN A 467 -16.98 5.65 9.48
N LYS A 468 -17.66 5.70 10.64
CA LYS A 468 -17.45 4.69 11.68
C LYS A 468 -17.68 3.30 11.07
N VAL A 469 -16.70 2.44 11.17
CA VAL A 469 -16.71 1.07 10.62
C VAL A 469 -17.09 0.09 11.74
N THR A 470 -17.51 -1.12 11.38
CA THR A 470 -17.52 -2.25 12.32
C THR A 470 -16.42 -3.18 11.86
N LEU A 471 -15.36 -3.33 12.66
CA LEU A 471 -14.21 -4.18 12.34
C LEU A 471 -14.68 -5.63 12.26
N PRO A 472 -14.77 -6.21 11.05
CA PRO A 472 -15.51 -7.46 10.83
C PRO A 472 -14.77 -8.70 11.35
N PHE A 473 -13.47 -8.58 11.62
CA PHE A 473 -12.63 -9.66 12.11
C PHE A 473 -12.69 -9.84 13.63
N ILE A 474 -13.19 -8.84 14.36
CA ILE A 474 -13.44 -8.94 15.79
C ILE A 474 -14.93 -9.24 16.00
N SER A 475 -15.25 -10.37 16.61
CA SER A 475 -16.65 -10.74 16.86
C SER A 475 -17.32 -9.76 17.84
N ASP A 476 -18.65 -9.65 17.77
CA ASP A 476 -19.39 -8.78 18.70
C ASP A 476 -19.21 -9.18 20.17
N GLY A 477 -18.99 -10.48 20.44
CA GLY A 477 -18.71 -10.96 21.79
C GLY A 477 -17.29 -10.63 22.27
N ASP A 478 -16.33 -10.57 21.36
CA ASP A 478 -14.92 -10.40 21.71
C ASP A 478 -14.50 -8.92 21.76
N PHE A 479 -15.20 -8.03 21.05
CA PHE A 479 -14.80 -6.64 20.90
C PHE A 479 -14.57 -5.92 22.24
N ALA A 480 -15.48 -6.10 23.21
CA ALA A 480 -15.32 -5.53 24.54
C ALA A 480 -14.09 -6.10 25.28
N SER A 481 -13.81 -7.40 25.13
CA SER A 481 -12.62 -8.03 25.69
C SER A 481 -11.34 -7.47 25.07
N VAL A 482 -11.29 -7.34 23.75
CA VAL A 482 -10.15 -6.76 23.02
C VAL A 482 -9.89 -5.32 23.45
N VAL A 483 -10.93 -4.48 23.60
CA VAL A 483 -10.78 -3.11 24.09
C VAL A 483 -10.19 -3.08 25.50
N ARG A 484 -10.68 -3.92 26.43
CA ARG A 484 -10.13 -4.00 27.80
C ARG A 484 -8.65 -4.38 27.78
N GLN A 485 -8.26 -5.34 26.96
CA GLN A 485 -6.86 -5.75 26.85
C GLN A 485 -5.99 -4.68 26.21
N CYS A 486 -6.49 -3.99 25.18
CA CYS A 486 -5.76 -2.89 24.54
C CYS A 486 -5.43 -1.75 25.52
N VAL A 487 -6.29 -1.53 26.51
CA VAL A 487 -6.13 -0.46 27.50
C VAL A 487 -5.04 -0.77 28.54
N ILE A 488 -4.76 -2.05 28.80
CA ILE A 488 -3.84 -2.48 29.87
C ILE A 488 -2.54 -3.11 29.36
N ASP A 489 -2.46 -3.49 28.09
CA ASP A 489 -1.27 -4.12 27.51
C ASP A 489 -0.33 -3.08 26.90
N ASP A 490 0.86 -2.90 27.47
CA ASP A 490 1.88 -1.99 26.95
C ASP A 490 2.35 -2.37 25.53
N ARG A 491 2.17 -3.63 25.10
CA ARG A 491 2.47 -4.08 23.72
C ARG A 491 1.53 -3.46 22.70
N ALA A 492 0.35 -3.00 23.11
CA ALA A 492 -0.59 -2.25 22.26
C ALA A 492 -0.14 -0.79 21.99
N ILE A 493 1.02 -0.37 22.49
CA ILE A 493 1.58 0.96 22.27
C ILE A 493 2.72 0.88 21.25
N ILE A 494 2.49 1.42 20.05
CA ILE A 494 3.50 1.49 18.99
C ILE A 494 4.25 2.82 19.11
N HIS A 495 5.56 2.77 19.37
CA HIS A 495 6.44 3.96 19.41
C HIS A 495 5.94 5.13 20.28
N GLY A 496 5.29 4.81 21.42
CA GLY A 496 4.75 5.81 22.35
C GLY A 496 3.40 6.40 21.91
N ARG A 497 2.67 5.72 21.02
CA ARG A 497 1.29 6.03 20.63
C ARG A 497 0.39 4.81 20.80
N PRO A 498 -0.82 4.95 21.36
CA PRO A 498 -1.77 3.84 21.54
C PRO A 498 -2.57 3.58 20.24
N VAL A 499 -1.87 3.29 19.14
CA VAL A 499 -2.41 3.22 17.77
C VAL A 499 -3.56 2.22 17.63
N TYR A 500 -3.45 1.06 18.31
CA TYR A 500 -4.53 0.07 18.31
C TYR A 500 -5.80 0.60 18.95
N LEU A 501 -5.68 1.35 20.06
CA LEU A 501 -6.82 1.98 20.70
C LEU A 501 -7.42 3.08 19.81
N GLU A 502 -6.57 3.91 19.18
CA GLU A 502 -7.01 4.92 18.21
C GLU A 502 -7.86 4.28 17.10
N ARG A 503 -7.45 3.11 16.59
CA ARG A 503 -8.21 2.38 15.57
C ARG A 503 -9.49 1.76 16.13
N LEU A 504 -9.44 1.10 17.28
CA LEU A 504 -10.61 0.48 17.94
C LEU A 504 -11.68 1.53 18.28
N MET A 505 -11.28 2.77 18.63
CA MET A 505 -12.19 3.89 18.90
C MET A 505 -13.03 4.33 17.71
N GLN A 506 -12.62 3.98 16.49
CA GLN A 506 -13.37 4.26 15.27
C GLN A 506 -14.47 3.22 15.01
N ASP A 507 -14.45 2.10 15.73
CA ASP A 507 -15.50 1.09 15.66
C ASP A 507 -16.83 1.62 16.25
N ARG A 508 -17.95 1.33 15.59
CA ARG A 508 -19.30 1.70 16.07
C ARG A 508 -19.63 1.14 17.45
N ARG A 509 -19.03 0.00 17.82
CA ARG A 509 -19.25 -0.71 19.09
C ARG A 509 -18.46 -0.12 20.25
N PHE A 510 -17.50 0.77 19.97
CA PHE A 510 -16.66 1.36 21.00
C PHE A 510 -17.49 2.20 21.99
N ASP A 511 -17.42 1.81 23.26
CA ASP A 511 -17.97 2.54 24.40
C ASP A 511 -16.82 3.06 25.26
N PRO A 512 -16.61 4.40 25.36
CA PRO A 512 -15.56 4.97 26.21
C PRO A 512 -15.79 4.69 27.71
N ASN A 513 -16.99 4.28 28.09
CA ASN A 513 -17.38 3.94 29.47
C ASN A 513 -17.57 2.44 29.68
N LEU A 514 -17.00 1.62 28.78
CA LEU A 514 -17.04 0.16 28.88
C LEU A 514 -16.63 -0.30 30.29
N LEU A 515 -17.36 -1.27 30.84
CA LEU A 515 -17.03 -1.85 32.14
C LEU A 515 -15.73 -2.65 32.07
N ALA A 516 -14.92 -2.55 33.13
CA ALA A 516 -13.62 -3.20 33.25
C ALA A 516 -13.69 -4.73 33.14
N ARG A 517 -14.79 -5.35 33.61
CA ARG A 517 -15.07 -6.79 33.51
C ARG A 517 -16.55 -7.05 33.29
N GLU A 518 -16.87 -8.24 32.80
CA GLU A 518 -18.25 -8.72 32.66
C GLU A 518 -18.70 -9.49 33.90
N GLY A 519 -19.93 -9.24 34.36
CA GLY A 519 -20.58 -10.05 35.39
C GLY A 519 -20.14 -9.78 36.83
N THR A 520 -19.22 -8.85 37.07
CA THR A 520 -18.89 -8.35 38.40
C THR A 520 -19.00 -6.83 38.41
N ASP A 521 -19.80 -6.27 39.32
CA ASP A 521 -19.87 -4.82 39.54
C ASP A 521 -18.54 -4.24 40.10
N GLU A 522 -17.54 -5.08 40.32
CA GLU A 522 -16.44 -4.86 41.27
C GLU A 522 -15.31 -3.92 40.79
N GLU A 523 -15.17 -3.63 39.49
CA GLU A 523 -13.92 -3.05 38.96
C GLU A 523 -14.05 -1.73 38.14
N GLY A 524 -15.24 -1.14 38.05
CA GLY A 524 -15.42 0.16 37.39
C GLY A 524 -15.36 0.09 35.85
N THR A 525 -14.86 1.16 35.22
CA THR A 525 -14.79 1.32 33.74
C THR A 525 -13.38 1.07 33.20
N ILE A 526 -13.21 0.97 31.87
CA ILE A 526 -11.88 0.90 31.22
C ILE A 526 -10.99 2.09 31.60
N LEU A 527 -11.56 3.22 31.98
CA LEU A 527 -10.79 4.35 32.51
C LEU A 527 -10.19 4.06 33.90
N HIS A 528 -10.87 3.28 34.75
CA HIS A 528 -10.30 2.80 36.01
C HIS A 528 -9.11 1.87 35.74
N LEU A 529 -9.22 0.98 34.76
CA LEU A 529 -8.11 0.11 34.31
C LEU A 529 -6.91 0.94 33.82
N ALA A 530 -7.14 1.91 32.94
CA ALA A 530 -6.07 2.77 32.40
C ALA A 530 -5.32 3.53 33.50
N VAL A 531 -6.06 4.06 34.50
CA VAL A 531 -5.48 4.80 35.62
C VAL A 531 -4.67 3.90 36.55
N SER A 532 -5.22 2.73 36.90
CA SER A 532 -4.53 1.76 37.76
C SER A 532 -3.28 1.17 37.08
N GLY A 533 -3.36 0.88 35.77
CA GLY A 533 -2.23 0.41 34.97
C GLY A 533 -1.14 1.45 34.70
N ARG A 534 -1.41 2.74 34.99
CA ARG A 534 -0.50 3.88 34.76
C ARG A 534 -0.26 4.21 33.28
N HIS A 535 -1.23 3.93 32.42
CA HIS A 535 -1.13 4.14 30.96
C HIS A 535 -1.53 5.57 30.56
N GLU A 536 -0.64 6.55 30.78
CA GLU A 536 -0.93 7.98 30.52
C GLU A 536 -1.35 8.30 29.08
N LEU A 537 -0.77 7.60 28.11
CA LEU A 537 -1.07 7.77 26.68
C LEU A 537 -2.52 7.36 26.37
N VAL A 538 -2.98 6.25 26.98
CA VAL A 538 -4.36 5.76 26.85
C VAL A 538 -5.37 6.75 27.44
N LEU A 539 -5.02 7.43 28.54
CA LEU A 539 -5.90 8.45 29.13
C LEU A 539 -6.19 9.61 28.18
N HIS A 540 -5.23 9.96 27.32
CA HIS A 540 -5.44 11.02 26.34
C HIS A 540 -6.47 10.62 25.29
N GLU A 541 -6.37 9.40 24.75
CA GLU A 541 -7.34 8.91 23.77
C GLU A 541 -8.73 8.73 24.37
N LEU A 542 -8.84 8.17 25.59
CA LEU A 542 -10.13 8.06 26.28
C LEU A 542 -10.77 9.43 26.56
N TYR A 543 -9.96 10.46 26.84
CA TYR A 543 -10.47 11.83 26.95
C TYR A 543 -11.02 12.36 25.62
N LEU A 544 -10.31 12.14 24.51
CA LEU A 544 -10.80 12.50 23.17
C LEU A 544 -12.09 11.75 22.81
N ALA A 545 -12.24 10.53 23.31
CA ALA A 545 -13.45 9.71 23.16
C ALA A 545 -14.63 10.15 24.05
N ASN A 546 -14.48 11.19 24.88
CA ASN A 546 -15.45 11.61 25.91
C ASN A 546 -15.75 10.54 26.98
N ALA A 547 -14.73 9.82 27.45
CA ALA A 547 -14.88 8.97 28.64
C ALA A 547 -15.29 9.78 29.88
N ASP A 548 -16.10 9.18 30.75
CA ASP A 548 -16.57 9.79 31.99
C ASP A 548 -15.53 9.62 33.10
N PHE A 549 -14.73 10.66 33.32
CA PHE A 549 -13.77 10.74 34.42
C PHE A 549 -14.42 10.86 35.81
N GLY A 550 -15.74 11.03 35.88
CA GLY A 550 -16.54 10.98 37.10
C GLY A 550 -17.23 9.64 37.36
N ALA A 551 -17.08 8.65 36.46
CA ALA A 551 -17.67 7.33 36.59
C ALA A 551 -17.30 6.69 37.93
N ARG A 552 -18.18 5.86 38.48
CA ARG A 552 -17.98 5.21 39.78
C ARG A 552 -17.96 3.70 39.67
N ASP A 553 -17.02 3.06 40.34
CA ASP A 553 -17.01 1.60 40.55
C ASP A 553 -17.99 1.15 41.66
N ALA A 554 -18.04 -0.16 41.96
CA ALA A 554 -18.89 -0.69 43.03
C ALA A 554 -18.63 -0.10 44.42
N GLN A 555 -17.41 0.34 44.70
CA GLN A 555 -17.06 1.01 45.96
C GLN A 555 -17.35 2.52 45.91
N GLY A 556 -17.94 3.01 44.83
CA GLY A 556 -18.24 4.42 44.61
C GLY A 556 -17.01 5.26 44.30
N ARG A 557 -15.87 4.63 44.02
CA ARG A 557 -14.60 5.31 43.71
C ARG A 557 -14.64 5.82 42.27
N THR A 558 -14.11 7.02 42.06
CA THR A 558 -13.86 7.56 40.72
C THR A 558 -12.51 7.08 40.17
N PRO A 559 -12.20 7.19 38.87
CA PRO A 559 -10.88 6.83 38.34
C PRO A 559 -9.72 7.52 39.09
N LEU A 560 -9.90 8.78 39.49
CA LEU A 560 -8.91 9.52 40.31
C LEU A 560 -8.58 8.83 41.65
N MET A 561 -9.48 8.01 42.19
CA MET A 561 -9.34 7.34 43.49
C MET A 561 -8.60 6.00 43.41
N VAL A 562 -8.31 5.48 42.22
CA VAL A 562 -7.55 4.23 42.01
C VAL A 562 -6.13 4.50 41.47
N ILE A 563 -5.64 5.73 41.62
CA ILE A 563 -4.30 6.14 41.17
C ILE A 563 -3.19 5.51 42.00
N GLU A 564 -2.09 5.15 41.33
CA GLU A 564 -0.84 4.71 41.97
C GLU A 564 0.39 5.53 41.52
N SER A 565 0.18 6.53 40.65
CA SER A 565 1.27 7.34 40.07
C SER A 565 0.96 8.83 40.17
N VAL A 566 1.95 9.60 40.64
CA VAL A 566 1.92 11.07 40.68
C VAL A 566 1.80 11.68 39.27
N ALA A 567 2.32 11.00 38.26
CA ALA A 567 2.31 11.49 36.89
C ALA A 567 0.89 11.38 36.27
N VAL A 568 0.20 10.26 36.51
CA VAL A 568 -1.24 10.10 36.21
C VAL A 568 -2.10 11.07 37.02
N LEU A 569 -1.85 11.23 38.32
CA LEU A 569 -2.55 12.22 39.15
C LEU A 569 -2.46 13.62 38.56
N ARG A 570 -1.25 14.00 38.15
CA ARG A 570 -0.98 15.30 37.52
C ARG A 570 -1.77 15.45 36.23
N ALA A 571 -1.81 14.43 35.38
CA ALA A 571 -2.58 14.45 34.13
C ALA A 571 -4.08 14.63 34.43
N LEU A 572 -4.66 13.79 35.29
CA LEU A 572 -6.08 13.85 35.67
C LEU A 572 -6.49 15.22 36.22
N VAL A 573 -5.75 15.76 37.18
CA VAL A 573 -6.12 17.02 37.85
C VAL A 573 -5.80 18.24 36.99
N ARG A 574 -4.62 18.31 36.36
CA ARG A 574 -4.20 19.53 35.65
C ARG A 574 -4.67 19.58 34.20
N GLN A 575 -4.63 18.46 33.48
CA GLN A 575 -4.97 18.42 32.05
C GLN A 575 -6.48 18.19 31.89
N TYR A 576 -7.01 17.13 32.51
CA TYR A 576 -8.41 16.73 32.34
C TYR A 576 -9.39 17.34 33.36
N LYS A 577 -8.88 18.13 34.32
CA LYS A 577 -9.67 18.88 35.32
C LYS A 577 -10.61 18.00 36.14
N VAL A 578 -10.21 16.76 36.43
CA VAL A 578 -10.99 15.83 37.25
C VAL A 578 -11.08 16.33 38.69
N SER A 579 -12.29 16.31 39.27
CA SER A 579 -12.51 16.82 40.63
C SER A 579 -11.89 15.90 41.70
N THR A 580 -11.15 16.49 42.62
CA THR A 580 -10.56 15.83 43.81
C THR A 580 -11.55 15.72 44.98
N THR A 581 -12.72 16.35 44.87
CA THR A 581 -13.73 16.45 45.95
C THR A 581 -14.69 15.27 46.05
N ALA A 582 -14.69 14.40 45.03
CA ALA A 582 -15.54 13.22 45.01
C ALA A 582 -15.26 12.34 46.24
N LYS A 583 -16.30 11.61 46.68
CA LYS A 583 -16.22 10.66 47.81
C LYS A 583 -16.72 9.29 47.40
N ASN A 584 -16.05 8.24 47.85
CA ASN A 584 -16.48 6.85 47.72
C ASN A 584 -17.65 6.51 48.67
N ASN A 585 -18.09 5.25 48.69
CA ASN A 585 -19.20 4.78 49.53
C ASN A 585 -18.93 4.91 51.05
N ASP A 586 -17.65 4.93 51.45
CA ASP A 586 -17.21 5.17 52.83
C ASP A 586 -17.04 6.67 53.16
N GLY A 587 -17.42 7.56 52.23
CA GLY A 587 -17.26 9.00 52.40
C GLY A 587 -15.80 9.49 52.29
N GLN A 588 -14.89 8.64 51.81
CA GLN A 588 -13.47 8.94 51.63
C GLN A 588 -13.21 9.59 50.26
N ASN A 589 -12.42 10.67 50.24
CA ASN A 589 -11.88 11.27 49.00
C ASN A 589 -10.45 10.75 48.72
N ILE A 590 -9.81 11.21 47.64
CA ILE A 590 -8.44 10.78 47.28
C ILE A 590 -7.41 11.03 48.39
N TRP A 591 -7.58 12.08 49.20
CA TRP A 591 -6.68 12.36 50.33
C TRP A 591 -6.74 11.28 51.40
N HIS A 592 -7.93 10.76 51.71
CA HIS A 592 -8.09 9.64 52.64
C HIS A 592 -7.40 8.39 52.10
N LEU A 593 -7.56 8.10 50.81
CA LEU A 593 -6.99 6.89 50.20
C LEU A 593 -5.45 6.96 50.16
N ALA A 594 -4.87 8.09 49.76
CA ALA A 594 -3.42 8.30 49.79
C ALA A 594 -2.84 8.25 51.22
N ALA A 595 -3.60 8.74 52.21
CA ALA A 595 -3.25 8.62 53.62
C ALA A 595 -3.29 7.16 54.12
N ALA A 596 -4.33 6.41 53.73
CA ALA A 596 -4.53 5.02 54.13
C ALA A 596 -3.47 4.07 53.53
N THR A 597 -2.92 4.39 52.36
CA THR A 597 -1.80 3.64 51.75
C THR A 597 -0.43 4.16 52.16
N ASN A 598 -0.36 5.20 53.00
CA ASN A 598 0.87 5.88 53.41
C ASN A 598 1.68 6.44 52.23
N ASP A 599 1.01 6.87 51.16
CA ASP A 599 1.64 7.44 49.96
C ASP A 599 1.92 8.94 50.14
N ALA A 600 3.09 9.23 50.72
CA ALA A 600 3.57 10.59 50.88
C ALA A 600 3.84 11.32 49.55
N SER A 601 4.07 10.60 48.45
CA SER A 601 4.37 11.23 47.15
C SER A 601 3.10 11.84 46.55
N LEU A 602 1.99 11.08 46.57
CA LEU A 602 0.68 11.58 46.17
C LEU A 602 0.24 12.74 47.07
N LEU A 603 0.37 12.59 48.39
CA LEU A 603 -0.01 13.64 49.33
C LEU A 603 0.80 14.92 49.14
N LYS A 604 2.14 14.84 49.01
CA LYS A 604 2.97 16.03 48.71
C LYS A 604 2.53 16.73 47.44
N TRP A 605 2.18 15.96 46.41
CA TRP A 605 1.69 16.55 45.17
C TRP A 605 0.33 17.24 45.36
N LEU A 606 -0.62 16.59 46.04
CA LEU A 606 -1.94 17.14 46.34
C LEU A 606 -1.83 18.41 47.20
N CYS A 607 -1.00 18.40 48.24
CA CYS A 607 -0.71 19.55 49.09
C CYS A 607 -0.23 20.78 48.30
N ALA A 608 0.64 20.55 47.31
CA ALA A 608 1.18 21.63 46.51
C ALA A 608 0.27 22.08 45.35
N ASN A 609 -0.64 21.22 44.86
CA ASN A 609 -1.25 21.41 43.54
C ASN A 609 -2.77 21.17 43.45
N ASP A 610 -3.41 20.61 44.48
CA ASP A 610 -4.85 20.37 44.47
C ASP A 610 -5.61 21.72 44.54
N PRO A 611 -6.40 22.09 43.51
CA PRO A 611 -7.17 23.33 43.53
C PRO A 611 -8.21 23.37 44.66
N ASP A 612 -8.71 22.21 45.08
CA ASP A 612 -9.74 22.08 46.11
C ASP A 612 -9.15 21.65 47.47
N LYS A 613 -7.84 21.85 47.68
CA LYS A 613 -7.13 21.50 48.93
C LYS A 613 -7.90 21.91 50.21
N PRO A 614 -8.38 23.16 50.37
CA PRO A 614 -9.09 23.56 51.59
C PRO A 614 -10.39 22.78 51.83
N ALA A 615 -11.05 22.37 50.74
CA ALA A 615 -12.28 21.58 50.81
C ALA A 615 -12.01 20.10 51.10
N ASN A 616 -10.79 19.59 50.84
CA ASN A 616 -10.44 18.17 50.89
C ASN A 616 -9.63 17.74 52.11
N ILE A 617 -8.71 18.58 52.59
CA ILE A 617 -7.66 18.20 53.54
C ILE A 617 -8.18 17.79 54.93
N ASN A 618 -9.34 18.30 55.33
CA ASN A 618 -9.99 18.02 56.63
C ASN A 618 -11.36 17.34 56.49
N VAL A 619 -11.68 16.78 55.33
CA VAL A 619 -12.95 16.08 55.11
C VAL A 619 -13.08 14.92 56.09
N ILE A 620 -14.28 14.70 56.61
CA ILE A 620 -14.61 13.54 57.44
C ILE A 620 -15.30 12.46 56.61
N SER A 621 -14.77 11.23 56.71
CA SER A 621 -15.38 9.99 56.19
C SER A 621 -16.54 9.51 57.05
N ASN A 622 -17.26 8.47 56.59
CA ASN A 622 -18.38 7.87 57.32
C ASN A 622 -17.95 7.22 58.65
N ALA A 623 -16.68 6.84 58.77
CA ALA A 623 -16.07 6.37 60.02
C ALA A 623 -15.71 7.50 60.99
N GLY A 624 -16.02 8.77 60.65
CA GLY A 624 -15.68 9.93 61.47
C GLY A 624 -14.20 10.31 61.43
N ARG A 625 -13.44 9.79 60.46
CA ARG A 625 -11.99 9.98 60.31
C ARG A 625 -11.67 11.01 59.23
N THR A 626 -10.67 11.86 59.47
CA THR A 626 -10.06 12.74 58.45
C THR A 626 -8.90 12.04 57.72
N PRO A 627 -8.33 12.61 56.62
CA PRO A 627 -7.12 12.08 56.02
C PRO A 627 -5.95 11.94 57.01
N LEU A 628 -5.78 12.89 57.93
CA LEU A 628 -4.77 12.78 59.00
C LEU A 628 -5.07 11.58 59.92
N ALA A 629 -6.32 11.38 60.31
CA ALA A 629 -6.73 10.25 61.14
C ALA A 629 -6.43 8.91 60.44
N GLU A 630 -6.70 8.80 59.13
CA GLU A 630 -6.36 7.60 58.35
C GLU A 630 -4.85 7.37 58.28
N ALA A 631 -4.05 8.42 58.04
CA ALA A 631 -2.60 8.32 58.01
C ALA A 631 -2.01 7.89 59.37
N LEU A 632 -2.65 8.26 60.48
CA LEU A 632 -2.22 7.84 61.81
C LEU A 632 -2.56 6.37 62.11
N LEU A 633 -3.62 5.82 61.51
CA LEU A 633 -4.11 4.46 61.76
C LEU A 633 -3.64 3.42 60.72
N CYS A 634 -3.05 3.84 59.60
CA CYS A 634 -2.71 2.95 58.50
C CYS A 634 -1.64 1.89 58.83
N PHE A 635 -0.89 2.02 59.95
CA PHE A 635 0.01 0.97 60.43
C PHE A 635 -0.70 -0.38 60.66
N SER A 636 -1.99 -0.34 61.00
CA SER A 636 -2.82 -1.55 61.19
C SER A 636 -3.06 -2.31 59.88
N ILE A 637 -2.99 -1.62 58.74
CA ILE A 637 -3.14 -2.16 57.39
C ILE A 637 -1.77 -2.59 56.83
N LEU A 638 -0.70 -1.89 57.20
CA LEU A 638 0.65 -2.07 56.64
C LEU A 638 1.56 -3.04 57.43
N SER A 639 1.06 -3.68 58.49
CA SER A 639 1.89 -4.47 59.40
C SER A 639 2.22 -5.86 58.86
N ASP A 640 3.25 -5.93 58.00
CA ASP A 640 3.92 -7.20 57.66
C ASP A 640 5.07 -7.51 58.63
N ARG A 641 5.30 -8.79 58.94
CA ARG A 641 6.08 -9.27 60.10
C ARG A 641 7.59 -8.97 60.05
N GLN A 642 8.12 -8.35 58.99
CA GLN A 642 9.56 -8.17 58.77
C GLN A 642 10.04 -6.71 58.64
N HIS A 643 9.15 -5.73 58.48
CA HIS A 643 9.53 -4.30 58.41
C HIS A 643 8.42 -3.40 58.95
N LYS A 644 8.72 -2.57 59.96
CA LYS A 644 7.77 -1.55 60.41
C LYS A 644 7.82 -0.35 59.45
N PRO A 645 6.71 0.02 58.79
CA PRO A 645 6.66 1.17 57.88
C PRO A 645 6.85 2.48 58.65
N THR A 646 7.42 3.50 58.00
CA THR A 646 7.54 4.85 58.56
C THR A 646 6.29 5.67 58.25
N PRO A 647 5.80 6.53 59.17
CA PRO A 647 4.55 7.29 59.01
C PRO A 647 4.72 8.52 58.09
N THR A 648 5.19 8.32 56.87
CA THR A 648 5.54 9.41 55.94
C THR A 648 4.32 10.23 55.52
N ALA A 649 3.15 9.61 55.35
CA ALA A 649 1.91 10.32 55.03
C ALA A 649 1.45 11.23 56.18
N ALA A 650 1.44 10.71 57.41
CA ALA A 650 1.05 11.50 58.59
C ALA A 650 2.00 12.69 58.80
N LYS A 651 3.32 12.47 58.65
CA LYS A 651 4.32 13.54 58.73
C LYS A 651 4.11 14.60 57.64
N THR A 652 3.81 14.18 56.42
CA THR A 652 3.54 15.09 55.29
C THR A 652 2.30 15.94 55.55
N LEU A 653 1.22 15.36 56.07
CA LEU A 653 0.01 16.12 56.40
C LEU A 653 0.26 17.09 57.57
N LEU A 654 1.01 16.69 58.60
CA LEU A 654 1.33 17.56 59.74
C LEU A 654 2.21 18.77 59.36
N ASP A 655 2.86 18.74 58.20
CA ASP A 655 3.61 19.89 57.67
C ASP A 655 2.72 20.95 57.00
N GLU A 656 1.45 20.62 56.71
CA GLU A 656 0.51 21.56 56.08
C GLU A 656 -0.26 22.38 57.12
N GLU A 657 -0.18 23.70 57.00
CA GLU A 657 -0.84 24.65 57.94
C GLU A 657 -2.37 24.52 57.97
N LEU A 658 -2.99 24.06 56.89
CA LEU A 658 -4.45 23.91 56.78
C LEU A 658 -4.98 22.67 57.50
N VAL A 659 -4.12 21.77 57.98
CA VAL A 659 -4.57 20.54 58.66
C VAL A 659 -5.10 20.85 60.06
N ASP A 660 -6.34 20.46 60.34
CA ASP A 660 -6.91 20.50 61.67
C ASP A 660 -6.49 19.26 62.46
N VAL A 661 -5.37 19.38 63.16
CA VAL A 661 -4.78 18.29 63.96
C VAL A 661 -5.70 17.86 65.10
N LYS A 662 -6.48 18.78 65.68
CA LYS A 662 -7.44 18.44 66.76
C LYS A 662 -8.58 17.60 66.21
N LEU A 663 -9.13 17.98 65.06
CA LEU A 663 -10.16 17.20 64.38
C LEU A 663 -9.62 15.81 64.02
N GLY A 664 -8.43 15.73 63.43
CA GLY A 664 -7.80 14.46 63.03
C GLY A 664 -7.37 13.53 64.17
N THR A 665 -7.36 14.00 65.42
CA THR A 665 -7.00 13.19 66.61
C THR A 665 -8.17 12.92 67.55
N SER A 666 -9.35 13.52 67.29
CA SER A 666 -10.50 13.48 68.21
C SER A 666 -11.31 12.17 68.19
N ASN A 667 -11.42 11.51 67.03
CA ASN A 667 -12.25 10.31 66.81
C ASN A 667 -11.41 9.10 66.38
N LEU A 668 -10.38 8.79 67.17
CA LEU A 668 -9.51 7.65 66.95
C LEU A 668 -9.91 6.47 67.86
N PRO A 669 -9.82 5.21 67.38
CA PRO A 669 -10.18 4.02 68.16
C PRO A 669 -9.20 3.67 69.29
N MET A 670 -8.12 4.45 69.44
CA MET A 670 -7.02 4.22 70.38
C MET A 670 -6.37 5.55 70.75
N SER A 671 -5.65 5.58 71.88
CA SER A 671 -5.00 6.80 72.36
C SER A 671 -3.79 7.18 71.51
N MET A 672 -3.43 8.47 71.51
CA MET A 672 -2.25 8.96 70.78
C MET A 672 -0.93 8.37 71.30
N ALA A 673 -0.87 8.04 72.60
CA ALA A 673 0.24 7.30 73.22
C ALA A 673 0.43 5.94 72.55
N GLU A 674 -0.67 5.20 72.34
CA GLU A 674 -0.64 3.89 71.70
C GLU A 674 -0.29 3.99 70.22
N ILE A 675 -0.83 4.98 69.50
CA ILE A 675 -0.54 5.18 68.06
C ILE A 675 0.95 5.48 67.84
N THR A 676 1.50 6.42 68.60
CA THR A 676 2.92 6.78 68.50
C THR A 676 3.84 5.63 68.92
N ALA A 677 3.43 4.84 69.92
CA ALA A 677 4.15 3.62 70.30
C ALA A 677 4.14 2.55 69.20
N GLN A 678 3.07 2.44 68.40
CA GLN A 678 3.02 1.49 67.29
C GLN A 678 3.99 1.87 66.16
N TRP A 679 3.97 3.14 65.75
CA TRP A 679 4.85 3.67 64.70
C TRP A 679 6.32 3.71 65.10
N THR A 680 6.65 3.86 66.39
CA THR A 680 8.03 3.97 66.88
C THR A 680 8.86 5.08 66.19
N ASP A 681 8.21 6.16 65.75
CA ASP A 681 8.82 7.29 65.05
C ASP A 681 8.80 8.54 65.95
N SER A 682 10.00 9.00 66.36
CA SER A 682 10.17 10.14 67.27
C SER A 682 9.82 11.48 66.62
N GLU A 683 9.93 11.58 65.29
CA GLU A 683 9.60 12.78 64.52
C GLU A 683 8.09 13.00 64.46
N LEU A 684 7.31 11.93 64.24
CA LEU A 684 5.86 11.96 64.29
C LEU A 684 5.37 12.45 65.66
N ALA A 685 5.91 11.88 66.75
CA ALA A 685 5.58 12.29 68.11
C ALA A 685 5.92 13.77 68.35
N ALA A 686 7.09 14.23 67.92
CA ALA A 686 7.49 15.63 68.04
C ALA A 686 6.56 16.58 67.27
N LYS A 687 6.15 16.24 66.05
CA LYS A 687 5.21 17.05 65.24
C LYS A 687 3.82 17.12 65.90
N LEU A 688 3.33 16.01 66.44
CA LEU A 688 2.04 15.97 67.14
C LEU A 688 2.04 16.79 68.45
N VAL A 689 3.11 16.71 69.25
CA VAL A 689 3.28 17.56 70.44
C VAL A 689 3.37 19.03 70.06
N ALA A 690 4.13 19.37 69.01
CA ALA A 690 4.23 20.73 68.50
C ALA A 690 2.87 21.28 68.03
N ALA A 691 2.01 20.42 67.49
CA ALA A 691 0.64 20.75 67.11
C ALA A 691 -0.35 20.77 68.29
N GLY A 692 0.12 20.60 69.54
CA GLY A 692 -0.70 20.70 70.75
C GLY A 692 -1.50 19.44 71.10
N VAL A 693 -1.11 18.28 70.58
CA VAL A 693 -1.70 16.98 70.93
C VAL A 693 -0.99 16.39 72.15
N ALA A 694 -1.75 15.94 73.15
CA ALA A 694 -1.20 15.23 74.30
C ALA A 694 -0.90 13.77 73.93
N ILE A 695 0.33 13.32 74.17
CA ILE A 695 0.83 11.98 73.84
C ILE A 695 1.25 11.26 75.11
#